data_AF-A0A5B8MDZ3-F1
#
_entry.id   AF-A0A5B8MDZ3-F1
#
_cell.length_a   1.000
_cell.length_b   1.000
_cell.length_c   1.000
_cell.angle_alpha   90.00
_cell.angle_beta   90.00
_cell.angle_gamma   90.00
#
_symmetry.space_group_name_H-M   'P 1'
#
loop_
_entity.id
_entity.type
_entity.pdbx_description
1 polymer ?
#
loop_
_entity_poly.entity_id
_entity_poly.type
_entity_poly.pdbx_seq_one_letter_code
_entity_poly.pdbx_strand_id
1 'polypeptide(L)'
;MVGKVPNGGVNRGALASAVGLQATCEDRVLVRKADGEDEMTIQVALPPAGRMRNMCRKKDEAIAKPLERIRRTVSSACLGNQGGRERKKSRGEHSAAASDVAADLGVSCTILDRIGKPVPETTTNSEAWQTGYTLELKYTLKEENAGLLEKKLRIETNLPACSEISLPKRVVAGDIVTSPYARLEFCSRGDCKWLWCVESEKGWELVAEGKPDLAVDEQHVGKRIKIKCEPACGGRLGEPREAVSVEPVMGAPRLEFMKARHERMARSKPDTSLRIMTYNILADVYSKTDYARDVLFPEIAPEHLDTGYRQQLSLFEIGGFASDVVCLQEMDTYLYDKFWSPRLESMGYSGFFGPKTSKAEGCALFWKSGRLSAIGKESIHIRDYFGDEQWLEQHLGVGVGRAIASDPNLAAILKKISTAAQFVLLEENDSKRKILVTNTHLYFHPGASHVRSLSVAVMLAYASDLLSRHKLLGDCVVLICGDLNSEPDTGAIELLAKGSVSREHYEWLDCLRFSWKGRDEEAGFEQDEELKYELDAGSALGGEAVTGFYLKNPFGPLTSADGLRSSFTNYVKGYIGALDYIFFNPQGMKLEDFAPLPLERDLCREEDVDSEGRVLKQGYLPSQAFPSDHVSLVADFSFLDASGATATGGVPLAWPPPEDREVMPLPASRWNEGKAADALRQGKIIAVPTDTIYGVAAAASSDEGIDRIYDAKQRPAFLPLALCIAHASEIGRYGEASHLPGGLVEEFLPGPYTLLLNRKEDSELSKNLNPGTKTVGIRVPESSFVRGVVSQLGFAIALTSANISGGQSSTAVGHFREIWSKCANVYDGGSLNAGTSGSTIIDLTQEGVYKIVRKGCSEAEARSILERYGINEQQ
;
A
#
# COMPACT_ATOMS: atom_id res chain seq x y z
N MET A 1 -7.69 22.34 -21.23
CA MET A 1 -6.91 23.59 -21.48
C MET A 1 -5.80 23.68 -20.45
N VAL A 2 -4.58 23.31 -20.83
CA VAL A 2 -3.42 23.22 -19.95
C VAL A 2 -2.88 24.63 -19.68
N GLY A 3 -3.15 25.15 -18.49
CA GLY A 3 -2.47 26.33 -17.98
C GLY A 3 -1.00 26.00 -17.69
N LYS A 4 -0.09 26.68 -18.39
CA LYS A 4 1.37 26.60 -18.19
C LYS A 4 1.71 26.76 -16.70
N VAL A 5 2.29 25.70 -16.12
CA VAL A 5 3.04 25.77 -14.86
C VAL A 5 4.20 26.75 -15.06
N PRO A 6 4.34 27.82 -14.24
CA PRO A 6 5.50 28.68 -14.32
C PRO A 6 6.73 27.88 -13.89
N ASN A 7 7.79 27.89 -14.70
CA ASN A 7 9.12 27.47 -14.29
C ASN A 7 9.51 28.27 -13.04
N GLY A 8 9.33 27.64 -11.88
CA GLY A 8 9.80 28.14 -10.59
C GLY A 8 11.31 28.07 -10.54
N GLY A 9 11.97 29.05 -11.16
CA GLY A 9 13.36 29.35 -10.86
C GLY A 9 13.47 29.56 -9.36
N VAL A 10 14.23 28.70 -8.68
CA VAL A 10 14.58 28.83 -7.27
C VAL A 10 15.13 30.23 -7.07
N ASN A 11 14.32 31.09 -6.47
CA ASN A 11 14.78 32.39 -6.01
C ASN A 11 15.71 32.11 -4.81
N ARG A 12 17.02 31.94 -5.07
CA ARG A 12 18.08 31.61 -4.10
C ARG A 12 18.34 32.74 -3.07
N GLY A 13 17.31 33.49 -2.69
CA GLY A 13 17.44 34.60 -1.77
C GLY A 13 16.09 35.15 -1.36
N ALA A 14 15.38 34.48 -0.46
CA ALA A 14 14.41 35.14 0.40
C ALA A 14 14.13 34.30 1.66
N LEU A 15 14.05 35.03 2.80
CA LEU A 15 13.53 34.64 4.11
C LEU A 15 14.47 33.88 5.07
N ALA A 16 15.46 34.63 5.54
CA ALA A 16 15.81 34.65 6.96
C ALA A 16 15.52 36.07 7.47
N SER A 17 15.05 36.22 8.71
CA SER A 17 14.91 37.55 9.31
C SER A 17 16.29 38.22 9.30
N ALA A 18 16.40 39.36 8.61
CA ALA A 18 17.67 40.06 8.42
C ALA A 18 18.36 40.46 9.74
N VAL A 19 17.60 40.48 10.84
CA VAL A 19 18.08 40.85 12.19
C VAL A 19 18.90 39.73 12.84
N GLY A 20 18.53 38.45 12.65
CA GLY A 20 19.22 37.32 13.29
C GLY A 20 20.59 37.01 12.68
N LEU A 21 20.68 37.02 11.34
CA LEU A 21 21.95 36.79 10.62
C LEU A 21 22.99 37.89 10.85
N GLN A 22 22.55 39.12 11.16
CA GLN A 22 23.45 40.25 11.35
C GLN A 22 24.21 40.15 12.67
N ALA A 23 23.56 39.68 13.74
CA ALA A 23 24.16 39.48 15.06
C ALA A 23 25.23 38.38 15.09
N THR A 24 25.15 37.38 14.22
CA THR A 24 26.02 36.19 14.26
C THR A 24 27.34 36.37 13.50
N CYS A 25 27.35 37.29 12.52
CA CYS A 25 28.55 37.63 11.74
C CYS A 25 29.29 38.88 12.26
N GLU A 26 28.88 39.50 13.37
CA GLU A 26 29.50 40.77 13.81
C GLU A 26 31.02 40.66 14.01
N ASP A 27 31.48 39.52 14.56
CA ASP A 27 32.89 39.23 14.83
C ASP A 27 33.44 38.01 14.07
N ARG A 28 32.69 37.50 13.09
CA ARG A 28 32.99 36.23 12.40
C ARG A 28 32.80 36.32 10.88
N VAL A 29 33.46 35.40 10.17
CA VAL A 29 33.15 35.03 8.80
C VAL A 29 32.60 33.61 8.81
N LEU A 30 31.38 33.43 8.33
CA LEU A 30 30.76 32.12 8.22
C LEU A 30 30.99 31.55 6.82
N VAL A 31 31.47 30.31 6.77
CA VAL A 31 31.84 29.66 5.52
C VAL A 31 31.17 28.31 5.43
N ARG A 32 30.36 28.08 4.40
CA ARG A 32 29.79 26.76 4.09
C ARG A 32 30.51 26.16 2.89
N LYS A 33 31.19 25.04 3.12
CA LYS A 33 31.90 24.23 2.13
C LYS A 33 31.55 22.74 2.32
N ALA A 34 30.41 22.32 1.79
CA ALA A 34 29.98 20.92 1.86
C ALA A 34 30.81 20.04 0.90
N ASP A 35 31.18 18.83 1.31
CA ASP A 35 31.89 17.90 0.44
C ASP A 35 31.06 17.54 -0.80
N GLY A 36 31.70 17.42 -1.96
CA GLY A 36 31.03 17.14 -3.25
C GLY A 36 30.43 18.35 -3.98
N GLU A 37 30.39 19.54 -3.38
CA GLU A 37 30.01 20.77 -4.09
C GLU A 37 31.23 21.50 -4.69
N ASP A 38 31.12 22.04 -5.90
CA ASP A 38 32.21 22.83 -6.53
C ASP A 38 32.31 24.26 -5.99
N GLU A 39 31.22 24.76 -5.42
CA GLU A 39 31.10 26.10 -4.87
C GLU A 39 31.07 26.08 -3.34
N MET A 40 31.37 27.22 -2.75
CA MET A 40 31.26 27.49 -1.33
C MET A 40 30.65 28.87 -1.10
N THR A 41 29.99 29.05 0.03
CA THR A 41 29.39 30.32 0.42
C THR A 41 30.14 30.96 1.57
N ILE A 42 30.42 32.26 1.43
CA ILE A 42 31.10 33.09 2.42
C ILE A 42 30.12 34.19 2.84
N GLN A 43 29.83 34.28 4.13
CA GLN A 43 28.98 35.30 4.73
C GLN A 43 29.79 36.14 5.71
N VAL A 44 29.71 37.46 5.57
CA VAL A 44 30.50 38.39 6.39
C VAL A 44 29.78 39.73 6.56
N ALA A 45 29.76 40.26 7.78
CA ALA A 45 29.28 41.61 8.06
C ALA A 45 30.43 42.62 7.94
N LEU A 46 30.41 43.43 6.88
CA LEU A 46 31.51 44.33 6.55
C LEU A 46 31.34 45.72 7.19
N PRO A 47 32.41 46.30 7.78
CA PRO A 47 32.39 47.65 8.33
C PRO A 47 32.27 48.74 7.24
N PRO A 48 31.99 50.01 7.61
CA PRO A 48 31.64 50.49 8.96
C PRO A 48 30.17 50.25 9.35
N ALA A 49 29.26 50.08 8.38
CA ALA A 49 27.82 49.96 8.62
C ALA A 49 27.34 48.52 8.98
N GLY A 50 28.26 47.57 9.19
CA GLY A 50 27.92 46.16 9.44
C GLY A 50 27.12 45.52 8.31
N ARG A 51 27.35 45.93 7.06
CA ARG A 51 26.55 45.50 5.91
C ARG A 51 26.85 44.05 5.58
N MET A 52 25.83 43.19 5.64
CA MET A 52 25.96 41.78 5.31
C MET A 52 26.33 41.57 3.83
N ARG A 53 27.30 40.68 3.59
CA ARG A 53 27.66 40.20 2.26
C ARG A 53 27.68 38.68 2.21
N ASN A 54 26.92 38.16 1.26
CA ASN A 54 26.91 36.74 0.89
C ASN A 54 27.58 36.59 -0.47
N MET A 55 28.57 35.70 -0.56
CA MET A 55 29.34 35.44 -1.77
C MET A 55 29.35 33.95 -2.07
N CYS A 56 28.90 33.54 -3.26
CA CYS A 56 29.12 32.20 -3.79
C CYS A 56 30.41 32.20 -4.63
N ARG A 57 31.34 31.30 -4.33
CA ARG A 57 32.68 31.25 -4.93
C ARG A 57 33.05 29.82 -5.25
N LYS A 58 33.86 29.62 -6.29
CA LYS A 58 34.38 28.28 -6.55
C LYS A 58 35.41 27.90 -5.51
N LYS A 59 35.49 26.62 -5.15
CA LYS A 59 36.47 26.13 -4.17
C LYS A 59 37.91 26.20 -4.67
N ASP A 60 38.10 25.99 -5.97
CA ASP A 60 39.38 25.93 -6.67
C ASP A 60 39.91 27.30 -7.12
N GLU A 61 39.10 28.36 -7.09
CA GLU A 61 39.56 29.69 -7.47
C GLU A 61 40.41 30.35 -6.36
N ALA A 62 41.35 31.18 -6.79
CA ALA A 62 42.24 31.93 -5.92
C ALA A 62 41.48 32.92 -5.02
N ILE A 63 41.91 33.05 -3.77
CA ILE A 63 41.27 33.91 -2.75
C ILE A 63 41.36 35.40 -3.06
N ALA A 64 42.27 35.81 -3.97
CA ALA A 64 42.35 37.18 -4.48
C ALA A 64 40.97 37.73 -4.89
N LYS A 65 40.15 36.92 -5.57
CA LYS A 65 38.84 37.33 -6.08
C LYS A 65 37.83 37.69 -4.97
N PRO A 66 37.54 36.83 -3.97
CA PRO A 66 36.67 37.23 -2.87
C PRO A 66 37.24 38.37 -2.03
N LEU A 67 38.56 38.42 -1.80
CA LEU A 67 39.18 39.53 -1.05
C LEU A 67 39.02 40.87 -1.77
N GLU A 68 39.20 40.91 -3.09
CA GLU A 68 38.99 42.11 -3.89
C GLU A 68 37.53 42.61 -3.80
N ARG A 69 36.56 41.69 -3.82
CA ARG A 69 35.14 42.06 -3.66
C ARG A 69 34.83 42.61 -2.26
N ILE A 70 35.49 42.09 -1.22
CA ILE A 70 35.41 42.64 0.13
C ILE A 70 36.01 44.06 0.15
N ARG A 71 37.23 44.24 -0.36
CA ARG A 71 37.91 45.55 -0.47
C ARG A 71 37.00 46.59 -1.12
N ARG A 72 36.48 46.29 -2.33
CA ARG A 72 35.57 47.19 -3.06
C ARG A 72 34.32 47.56 -2.26
N THR A 73 33.76 46.62 -1.48
CA THR A 73 32.58 46.89 -0.67
C THR A 73 32.90 47.83 0.50
N VAL A 74 34.01 47.60 1.20
CA VAL A 74 34.46 48.44 2.32
C VAL A 74 34.85 49.84 1.81
N SER A 75 35.64 49.94 0.74
CA SER A 75 36.01 51.22 0.13
C SER A 75 34.79 52.05 -0.27
N SER A 76 33.77 51.42 -0.89
CA SER A 76 32.52 52.10 -1.25
C SER A 76 31.72 52.58 -0.03
N ALA A 77 31.81 51.88 1.11
CA ALA A 77 31.10 52.26 2.33
C ALA A 77 31.81 53.39 3.09
N CYS A 78 33.15 53.42 3.08
CA CYS A 78 33.94 54.49 3.70
C CYS A 78 33.77 55.87 3.03
N LEU A 79 33.42 55.90 1.73
CA LEU A 79 33.30 57.14 0.95
C LEU A 79 32.02 57.95 1.19
N GLY A 80 31.03 57.40 1.91
CA GLY A 80 29.72 58.02 2.09
C GLY A 80 28.86 57.98 0.82
N ASN A 81 27.56 57.79 0.98
CA ASN A 81 26.64 57.55 -0.13
C ASN A 81 26.29 58.88 -0.87
N GLN A 82 27.24 59.48 -1.59
CA GLN A 82 27.03 60.69 -2.42
C GLN A 82 27.17 60.43 -3.94
N GLY A 83 27.01 59.19 -4.41
CA GLY A 83 27.14 58.86 -5.84
C GLY A 83 25.85 58.46 -6.57
N GLY A 84 24.68 58.58 -5.94
CA GLY A 84 23.46 57.91 -6.39
C GLY A 84 22.65 58.55 -7.52
N ARG A 85 22.98 59.75 -8.03
CA ARG A 85 22.09 60.46 -8.98
C ARG A 85 22.66 60.86 -10.35
N GLU A 86 23.94 60.64 -10.66
CA GLU A 86 24.50 61.04 -11.97
C GLU A 86 25.26 59.95 -12.75
N ARG A 87 24.94 58.66 -12.54
CA ARG A 87 25.46 57.58 -13.42
C ARG A 87 24.33 56.80 -14.07
N LYS A 88 23.57 57.49 -14.91
CA LYS A 88 22.64 56.84 -15.85
C LYS A 88 22.70 57.52 -17.22
N LYS A 89 23.89 57.66 -17.81
CA LYS A 89 24.11 57.90 -19.25
C LYS A 89 25.60 57.85 -19.63
N SER A 90 26.16 56.64 -19.70
CA SER A 90 27.12 56.25 -20.75
C SER A 90 27.48 54.78 -20.55
N ARG A 91 27.07 53.97 -21.51
CA ARG A 91 27.47 52.57 -21.67
C ARG A 91 28.64 52.63 -22.66
N GLY A 92 29.84 52.27 -22.22
CA GLY A 92 31.02 52.26 -23.08
C GLY A 92 32.28 52.39 -22.26
N GLU A 93 33.04 51.30 -22.20
CA GLU A 93 34.49 51.24 -21.96
C GLU A 93 35.08 52.08 -20.81
N HIS A 94 35.35 51.43 -19.68
CA HIS A 94 36.57 51.58 -18.86
C HIS A 94 36.46 50.71 -17.59
N SER A 95 37.21 49.60 -17.53
CA SER A 95 37.31 48.71 -16.36
C SER A 95 38.52 49.01 -15.45
N ALA A 96 39.24 50.12 -15.64
CA ALA A 96 40.47 50.40 -14.89
C ALA A 96 40.29 51.38 -13.70
N ALA A 97 39.30 52.29 -13.74
CA ALA A 97 39.25 53.43 -12.81
C ALA A 97 38.76 53.12 -11.36
N ALA A 98 38.31 51.89 -11.07
CA ALA A 98 37.86 51.51 -9.72
C ALA A 98 38.96 50.84 -8.87
N SER A 99 40.04 50.39 -9.51
CA SER A 99 41.23 49.81 -8.88
C SER A 99 42.02 50.88 -8.10
N ASP A 100 42.20 52.04 -8.72
CA ASP A 100 43.08 53.10 -8.19
C ASP A 100 42.46 53.88 -7.01
N VAL A 101 41.13 53.87 -6.85
CA VAL A 101 40.45 54.55 -5.72
C VAL A 101 40.55 53.74 -4.42
N ALA A 102 40.78 52.42 -4.49
CA ALA A 102 40.95 51.58 -3.30
C ALA A 102 42.29 51.80 -2.59
N ALA A 103 43.33 52.20 -3.34
CA ALA A 103 44.66 52.50 -2.81
C ALA A 103 44.68 53.82 -2.01
N ASP A 104 43.85 54.79 -2.38
CA ASP A 104 43.84 56.14 -1.80
C ASP A 104 43.14 56.24 -0.42
N LEU A 105 42.40 55.18 -0.01
CA LEU A 105 41.70 55.09 1.28
C LEU A 105 42.32 54.07 2.26
N GLY A 106 43.46 53.47 1.90
CA GLY A 106 44.19 52.55 2.78
C GLY A 106 43.45 51.25 3.13
N VAL A 107 42.53 50.77 2.28
CA VAL A 107 41.76 49.54 2.57
C VAL A 107 42.58 48.29 2.24
N SER A 108 43.01 47.55 3.26
CA SER A 108 43.65 46.24 3.10
C SER A 108 42.77 45.11 3.65
N CYS A 109 42.89 43.94 3.05
CA CYS A 109 42.09 42.76 3.37
C CYS A 109 42.95 41.52 3.17
N THR A 110 43.22 40.79 4.24
CA THR A 110 44.16 39.66 4.26
C THR A 110 43.62 38.55 5.15
N ILE A 111 43.77 37.29 4.73
CA ILE A 111 43.51 36.14 5.59
C ILE A 111 44.81 35.77 6.31
N LEU A 112 44.73 35.61 7.62
CA LEU A 112 45.80 35.12 8.47
C LEU A 112 45.51 33.66 8.86
N ASP A 113 46.53 32.81 8.80
CA ASP A 113 46.44 31.44 9.29
C ASP A 113 46.36 31.37 10.83
N ARG A 114 46.31 30.15 11.39
CA ARG A 114 46.18 29.92 12.83
C ARG A 114 47.31 30.50 13.68
N ILE A 115 48.48 30.75 13.09
CA ILE A 115 49.64 31.33 13.77
C ILE A 115 49.81 32.82 13.46
N GLY A 116 48.86 33.42 12.72
CA GLY A 116 48.86 34.85 12.39
C GLY A 116 49.65 35.21 11.13
N LYS A 117 50.06 34.24 10.31
CA LYS A 117 50.81 34.49 9.08
C LYS A 117 49.86 34.77 7.90
N PRO A 118 50.14 35.78 7.05
CA PRO A 118 49.36 36.03 5.84
C PRO A 118 49.32 34.84 4.89
N VAL A 119 48.12 34.45 4.47
CA VAL A 119 47.87 33.44 3.43
C VAL A 119 48.07 34.08 2.05
N PRO A 120 48.86 33.47 1.14
CA PRO A 120 49.07 33.99 -0.21
C PRO A 120 47.77 34.14 -0.99
N GLU A 121 47.62 35.23 -1.77
CA GLU A 121 46.40 35.47 -2.55
C GLU A 121 46.15 34.46 -3.68
N THR A 122 47.18 33.68 -4.05
CA THR A 122 47.10 32.57 -5.01
C THR A 122 46.54 31.29 -4.41
N THR A 123 46.45 31.18 -3.07
CA THR A 123 45.86 30.02 -2.39
C THR A 123 44.40 29.86 -2.79
N THR A 124 43.94 28.61 -2.91
CA THR A 124 42.55 28.32 -3.27
C THR A 124 41.59 28.70 -2.14
N ASN A 125 40.34 29.00 -2.48
CA ASN A 125 39.33 29.28 -1.46
C ASN A 125 39.13 28.12 -0.48
N SER A 126 39.17 26.87 -0.97
CA SER A 126 39.01 25.68 -0.13
C SER A 126 40.07 25.61 0.98
N GLU A 127 41.31 25.99 0.66
CA GLU A 127 42.47 25.94 1.55
C GLU A 127 42.57 27.14 2.49
N ALA A 128 42.18 28.34 2.05
CA ALA A 128 42.36 29.56 2.83
C ALA A 128 41.21 29.85 3.81
N TRP A 129 39.97 29.49 3.46
CA TRP A 129 38.82 29.69 4.35
C TRP A 129 38.69 28.51 5.30
N GLN A 130 39.43 28.55 6.40
CA GLN A 130 39.51 27.47 7.40
C GLN A 130 39.07 27.93 8.79
N THR A 131 38.45 27.02 9.53
CA THR A 131 38.16 27.27 10.95
C THR A 131 39.45 27.57 11.72
N GLY A 132 39.42 28.70 12.45
CA GLY A 132 40.55 29.21 13.25
C GLY A 132 41.46 30.19 12.52
N TYR A 133 41.23 30.45 11.22
CA TYR A 133 41.90 31.53 10.49
C TYR A 133 41.19 32.85 10.78
N THR A 134 41.82 33.97 10.44
CA THR A 134 41.27 35.32 10.69
C THR A 134 41.27 36.14 9.42
N LEU A 135 40.14 36.76 9.09
CA LEU A 135 40.07 37.81 8.08
C LEU A 135 40.40 39.15 8.77
N GLU A 136 41.54 39.74 8.40
CA GLU A 136 41.97 41.06 8.87
C GLU A 136 41.60 42.13 7.83
N LEU A 137 40.86 43.14 8.28
CA LEU A 137 40.44 44.30 7.50
C LEU A 137 41.05 45.55 8.11
N LYS A 138 41.80 46.33 7.32
CA LYS A 138 42.29 47.66 7.72
C LYS A 138 41.70 48.70 6.79
N TYR A 139 41.19 49.81 7.32
CA TYR A 139 40.52 50.84 6.52
C TYR A 139 40.51 52.21 7.22
N THR A 140 40.34 53.28 6.45
CA THR A 140 40.21 54.66 6.97
C THR A 140 38.87 55.26 6.57
N LEU A 141 38.26 56.06 7.45
CA LEU A 141 37.02 56.81 7.15
C LEU A 141 37.36 58.16 6.51
N LYS A 142 36.43 58.71 5.72
CA LYS A 142 36.63 59.98 5.00
C LYS A 142 36.60 61.23 5.90
N GLU A 143 36.32 61.09 7.20
CA GLU A 143 36.28 62.22 8.15
C GLU A 143 37.70 62.73 8.46
N GLU A 144 37.90 64.06 8.49
CA GLU A 144 39.17 64.69 8.83
C GLU A 144 39.60 64.26 10.25
N ASN A 145 40.74 63.57 10.35
CA ASN A 145 41.32 62.91 11.55
C ASN A 145 40.89 61.48 11.88
N ALA A 146 40.22 60.75 10.99
CA ALA A 146 40.00 59.32 11.19
C ALA A 146 41.33 58.54 11.07
N GLY A 147 41.82 57.96 12.16
CA GLY A 147 42.98 57.04 12.16
C GLY A 147 42.69 55.72 11.44
N LEU A 148 43.75 54.91 11.21
CA LEU A 148 43.61 53.57 10.63
C LEU A 148 42.79 52.67 11.58
N LEU A 149 41.66 52.17 11.10
CA LEU A 149 40.81 51.23 11.81
C LEU A 149 41.15 49.81 11.41
N GLU A 150 41.13 48.88 12.36
CA GLU A 150 41.38 47.46 12.15
C GLU A 150 40.21 46.63 12.69
N LYS A 151 39.72 45.68 11.88
CA LYS A 151 38.71 44.70 12.27
C LYS A 151 39.20 43.31 11.94
N LYS A 152 39.22 42.43 12.94
CA LYS A 152 39.59 41.01 12.81
C LYS A 152 38.36 40.14 12.98
N LEU A 153 38.07 39.33 11.99
CA LEU A 153 36.91 38.44 11.97
C LEU A 153 37.40 36.99 11.95
N ARG A 154 37.01 36.20 12.94
CA ARG A 154 37.38 34.78 12.99
C ARG A 154 36.61 34.01 11.92
N ILE A 155 37.28 33.12 11.20
CA ILE A 155 36.66 32.29 10.18
C ILE A 155 36.15 30.99 10.84
N GLU A 156 34.88 30.68 10.61
CA GLU A 156 34.24 29.44 11.04
C GLU A 156 33.63 28.73 9.83
N THR A 157 34.02 27.47 9.63
CA THR A 157 33.58 26.66 8.49
C THR A 157 32.62 25.57 8.93
N ASN A 158 31.59 25.31 8.14
CA ASN A 158 30.69 24.16 8.30
C ASN A 158 30.17 24.09 9.75
N LEU A 159 29.63 25.20 10.24
CA LEU A 159 28.93 25.22 11.52
C LEU A 159 27.72 24.27 11.42
N PRO A 160 27.40 23.56 12.52
CA PRO A 160 26.13 22.86 12.65
C PRO A 160 24.98 23.75 12.21
N ALA A 161 24.09 23.25 11.36
CA ALA A 161 22.97 24.04 10.89
C ALA A 161 21.73 23.18 10.72
N CYS A 162 20.59 23.78 11.00
CA CYS A 162 19.28 23.29 10.59
C CYS A 162 18.78 24.23 9.48
N SER A 163 18.71 23.75 8.25
CA SER A 163 18.27 24.56 7.11
C SER A 163 16.74 24.55 6.95
N GLU A 164 16.08 23.50 7.44
CA GLU A 164 14.63 23.32 7.37
C GLU A 164 14.16 22.54 8.61
N ILE A 165 13.05 22.95 9.22
CA ILE A 165 12.38 22.21 10.29
C ILE A 165 10.87 22.35 10.13
N SER A 166 10.13 21.26 10.31
CA SER A 166 8.66 21.26 10.27
C SER A 166 8.07 20.18 11.17
N LEU A 167 6.82 20.41 11.59
CA LEU A 167 5.98 19.43 12.27
C LEU A 167 4.92 18.89 11.30
N PRO A 168 4.38 17.68 11.55
CA PRO A 168 3.15 17.25 10.90
C PRO A 168 2.06 18.32 11.02
N LYS A 169 1.20 18.43 10.00
CA LYS A 169 0.09 19.39 9.99
C LYS A 169 -0.76 19.26 11.26
N ARG A 170 -1.01 18.01 11.66
CA ARG A 170 -1.75 17.62 12.86
C ARG A 170 -0.87 16.73 13.74
N VAL A 171 -0.77 17.09 15.00
CA VAL A 171 -0.06 16.33 16.04
C VAL A 171 -1.09 15.52 16.81
N VAL A 172 -0.82 14.24 17.04
CA VAL A 172 -1.74 13.35 17.78
C VAL A 172 -1.22 13.15 19.20
N ALA A 173 -2.09 13.27 20.19
CA ALA A 173 -1.73 13.07 21.59
C ALA A 173 -1.65 11.59 21.98
N GLY A 174 -1.28 11.34 23.24
CA GLY A 174 -1.19 10.01 23.85
C GLY A 174 0.11 9.31 23.52
N ASP A 175 0.05 7.99 23.30
CA ASP A 175 1.23 7.14 23.05
C ASP A 175 1.82 7.27 21.64
N ILE A 176 1.21 8.10 20.77
CA ILE A 176 1.69 8.33 19.42
C ILE A 176 2.85 9.33 19.46
N VAL A 177 4.04 8.88 19.09
CA VAL A 177 5.24 9.72 19.08
C VAL A 177 5.29 10.58 17.83
N THR A 178 5.22 11.90 18.01
CA THR A 178 5.46 12.89 16.97
C THR A 178 6.96 13.10 16.77
N SER A 179 7.41 13.06 15.51
CA SER A 179 8.78 13.37 15.12
C SER A 179 8.78 14.52 14.11
N PRO A 180 9.60 15.57 14.32
CA PRO A 180 9.77 16.64 13.35
C PRO A 180 10.61 16.17 12.16
N TYR A 181 10.30 16.72 10.99
CA TYR A 181 11.27 16.74 9.90
C TYR A 181 12.29 17.86 10.18
N ALA A 182 13.57 17.53 10.05
CA ALA A 182 14.65 18.50 10.21
C ALA A 182 15.79 18.18 9.24
N ARG A 183 16.12 19.14 8.37
CA ARG A 183 17.28 19.06 7.49
C ARG A 183 18.50 19.61 8.22
N LEU A 184 19.37 18.70 8.65
CA LEU A 184 20.58 19.01 9.40
C LEU A 184 21.81 18.95 8.49
N GLU A 185 22.71 19.91 8.67
CA GLU A 185 24.00 19.99 7.97
C GLU A 185 25.12 20.07 9.01
N PHE A 186 26.18 19.28 8.80
CA PHE A 186 27.37 19.24 9.67
C PHE A 186 27.09 18.91 11.15
N CYS A 187 25.97 18.26 11.43
CA CYS A 187 25.56 17.73 12.72
C CYS A 187 24.57 16.57 12.52
N SER A 188 24.42 15.71 13.52
CA SER A 188 23.41 14.68 13.55
C SER A 188 22.23 15.09 14.45
N ARG A 189 21.09 14.39 14.33
CA ARG A 189 19.91 14.63 15.20
C ARG A 189 20.25 14.47 16.69
N GLY A 190 21.15 13.54 17.03
CA GLY A 190 21.57 13.27 18.41
C GLY A 190 22.52 14.33 18.99
N ASP A 191 23.23 15.07 18.13
CA ASP A 191 24.10 16.16 18.59
C ASP A 191 23.31 17.43 18.93
N CYS A 192 22.12 17.60 18.33
CA CYS A 192 21.31 18.80 18.46
C CYS A 192 20.54 18.83 19.80
N LYS A 193 20.33 20.04 20.35
CA LYS A 193 19.42 20.22 21.48
C LYS A 193 18.01 20.53 20.97
N TRP A 194 17.02 19.85 21.54
CA TRP A 194 15.62 19.93 21.14
C TRP A 194 14.77 20.44 22.29
N LEU A 195 13.88 21.38 22.00
CA LEU A 195 12.98 22.00 22.97
C LEU A 195 11.56 21.96 22.42
N TRP A 196 10.66 21.35 23.17
CA TRP A 196 9.24 21.27 22.85
C TRP A 196 8.44 22.19 23.76
N CYS A 197 7.60 23.01 23.16
CA CYS A 197 6.74 23.94 23.87
C CYS A 197 5.27 23.78 23.49
N VAL A 198 4.37 24.09 24.41
CA VAL A 198 2.92 24.14 24.18
C VAL A 198 2.43 25.59 24.28
N GLU A 199 1.38 25.89 23.53
CA GLU A 199 0.69 27.18 23.58
C GLU A 199 -0.03 27.38 24.92
N SER A 200 0.12 28.57 25.50
CA SER A 200 -0.50 29.00 26.76
C SER A 200 -0.94 30.46 26.67
N GLU A 201 -1.75 30.92 27.64
CA GLU A 201 -2.17 32.33 27.72
C GLU A 201 -1.01 33.33 27.82
N LYS A 202 0.13 32.89 28.38
CA LYS A 202 1.34 33.71 28.57
C LYS A 202 2.37 33.54 27.43
N GLY A 203 2.03 32.82 26.35
CA GLY A 203 2.93 32.51 25.25
C GLY A 203 3.30 31.02 25.20
N TRP A 204 4.59 30.70 25.04
CA TRP A 204 5.07 29.32 24.90
C TRP A 204 5.63 28.77 26.20
N GLU A 205 5.10 27.65 26.66
CA GLU A 205 5.56 26.94 27.87
C GLU A 205 6.37 25.70 27.47
N LEU A 206 7.55 25.50 28.08
CA LEU A 206 8.40 24.33 27.82
C LEU A 206 7.80 23.08 28.46
N VAL A 207 7.58 22.04 27.65
CA VAL A 207 6.99 20.76 28.11
C VAL A 207 7.97 19.59 28.03
N ALA A 208 8.95 19.64 27.13
CA ALA A 208 10.00 18.63 27.05
C ALA A 208 11.31 19.19 26.47
N GLU A 209 12.44 18.59 26.83
CA GLU A 209 13.75 18.92 26.29
C GLU A 209 14.63 17.69 26.03
N GLY A 210 15.62 17.84 25.16
CA GLY A 210 16.70 16.88 24.94
C GLY A 210 16.44 15.80 23.89
N LYS A 211 15.19 15.53 23.49
CA LYS A 211 14.87 14.56 22.44
C LYS A 211 14.14 15.21 21.26
N PRO A 212 14.48 14.81 20.01
CA PRO A 212 13.80 15.33 18.83
C PRO A 212 12.34 14.90 18.75
N ASP A 213 11.97 13.77 19.36
CA ASP A 213 10.64 13.18 19.23
C ASP A 213 9.91 13.23 20.56
N LEU A 214 8.59 13.43 20.52
CA LEU A 214 7.74 13.63 21.69
C LEU A 214 6.39 12.92 21.51
N ALA A 215 6.00 12.14 22.52
CA ALA A 215 4.61 11.77 22.73
C ALA A 215 3.92 12.93 23.47
N VAL A 216 2.94 13.57 22.81
CA VAL A 216 2.28 14.76 23.38
C VAL A 216 1.18 14.33 24.34
N ASP A 217 1.19 14.88 25.56
CA ASP A 217 0.20 14.54 26.58
C ASP A 217 -1.23 14.94 26.18
N GLU A 218 -2.22 14.12 26.52
CA GLU A 218 -3.63 14.35 26.22
C GLU A 218 -4.18 15.65 26.83
N GLN A 219 -3.61 16.15 27.93
CA GLN A 219 -3.99 17.44 28.52
C GLN A 219 -3.70 18.64 27.58
N HIS A 220 -2.91 18.43 26.53
CA HIS A 220 -2.54 19.45 25.54
C HIS A 220 -3.40 19.40 24.29
N VAL A 221 -4.40 18.51 24.21
CA VAL A 221 -5.39 18.48 23.12
C VAL A 221 -6.06 19.86 22.98
N GLY A 222 -6.20 20.33 21.74
CA GLY A 222 -6.74 21.65 21.43
C GLY A 222 -5.75 22.81 21.53
N LYS A 223 -4.49 22.57 21.90
CA LYS A 223 -3.40 23.58 21.90
C LYS A 223 -2.43 23.35 20.75
N ARG A 224 -1.69 24.38 20.33
CA ARG A 224 -0.57 24.20 19.37
C ARG A 224 0.72 23.83 20.07
N ILE A 225 1.58 23.12 19.34
CA ILE A 225 2.91 22.70 19.80
C ILE A 225 3.97 23.40 18.96
N LYS A 226 5.09 23.76 19.59
CA LYS A 226 6.28 24.30 18.94
C LYS A 226 7.48 23.42 19.24
N ILE A 227 8.31 23.18 18.23
CA ILE A 227 9.62 22.58 18.39
C ILE A 227 10.71 23.58 18.02
N LYS A 228 11.78 23.62 18.81
CA LYS A 228 13.00 24.37 18.53
C LYS A 228 14.20 23.41 18.52
N CYS A 229 14.94 23.43 17.42
CA CYS A 229 16.21 22.75 17.24
C CYS A 229 17.34 23.76 17.43
N GLU A 230 18.29 23.44 18.30
CA GLU A 230 19.55 24.15 18.48
C GLU A 230 20.66 23.23 17.96
N PRO A 231 21.10 23.41 16.69
CA PRO A 231 22.08 22.54 16.07
C PRO A 231 23.41 22.61 16.83
N ALA A 232 24.03 21.46 17.09
CA ALA A 232 25.34 21.42 17.70
C ALA A 232 26.16 20.24 17.17
N CYS A 233 27.49 20.32 17.25
CA CYS A 233 28.39 19.20 16.98
C CYS A 233 29.79 19.52 17.53
N GLY A 234 30.34 18.63 18.36
CA GLY A 234 31.69 18.76 18.91
C GLY A 234 31.92 20.08 19.67
N GLY A 235 30.93 20.54 20.44
CA GLY A 235 30.98 21.80 21.20
C GLY A 235 30.76 23.08 20.38
N ARG A 236 30.62 22.97 19.05
CA ARG A 236 30.20 24.09 18.19
C ARG A 236 28.68 24.18 18.17
N LEU A 237 28.16 25.39 18.24
CA LEU A 237 26.72 25.68 18.18
C LEU A 237 26.36 26.34 16.84
N GLY A 238 25.22 25.95 16.31
CA GLY A 238 24.57 26.54 15.15
C GLY A 238 23.44 27.48 15.54
N GLU A 239 22.91 28.16 14.53
CA GLU A 239 21.73 29.01 14.73
C GLU A 239 20.48 28.18 15.02
N PRO A 240 19.74 28.48 16.09
CA PRO A 240 18.48 27.81 16.37
C PRO A 240 17.43 28.02 15.29
N ARG A 241 16.61 27.00 15.07
CA ARG A 241 15.43 27.04 14.20
C ARG A 241 14.23 26.51 14.95
N GLU A 242 13.05 27.03 14.65
CA GLU A 242 11.80 26.56 15.26
C GLU A 242 10.69 26.34 14.22
N ALA A 243 9.76 25.45 14.55
CA ALA A 243 8.53 25.18 13.80
C ALA A 243 7.36 25.06 14.78
N VAL A 244 6.19 25.52 14.35
CA VAL A 244 4.93 25.45 15.11
C VAL A 244 3.95 24.56 14.35
N SER A 245 3.17 23.76 15.07
CA SER A 245 2.10 22.96 14.48
C SER A 245 1.06 23.87 13.82
N VAL A 246 0.62 23.50 12.62
CA VAL A 246 -0.36 24.30 11.86
C VAL A 246 -1.72 24.25 12.56
N GLU A 247 -2.12 23.04 12.95
CA GLU A 247 -3.37 22.77 13.64
C GLU A 247 -3.10 22.49 15.13
N PRO A 248 -4.13 22.61 15.99
CA PRO A 248 -4.06 22.15 17.37
C PRO A 248 -3.86 20.63 17.46
N VAL A 249 -3.31 20.18 18.59
CA VAL A 249 -3.12 18.77 18.93
C VAL A 249 -4.48 18.06 18.95
N MET A 250 -4.56 16.91 18.29
CA MET A 250 -5.72 16.03 18.25
C MET A 250 -5.70 15.04 19.41
N GLY A 251 -6.88 14.61 19.86
CA GLY A 251 -7.01 13.50 20.79
C GLY A 251 -6.48 12.19 20.20
N ALA A 252 -6.03 11.29 21.07
CA ALA A 252 -5.56 9.98 20.67
C ALA A 252 -6.72 9.13 20.09
N PRO A 253 -6.48 8.35 19.02
CA PRO A 253 -7.45 7.37 18.55
C PRO A 253 -7.54 6.17 19.52
N ARG A 254 -8.56 5.34 19.33
CA ARG A 254 -8.73 4.07 20.05
C ARG A 254 -7.66 3.06 19.60
N LEU A 255 -6.61 2.86 20.40
CA LEU A 255 -5.44 2.06 20.05
C LEU A 255 -5.34 0.73 20.82
N GLU A 256 -6.35 0.35 21.59
CA GLU A 256 -6.33 -0.80 22.49
C GLU A 256 -6.01 -2.09 21.75
N PHE A 257 -6.59 -2.30 20.57
CA PHE A 257 -6.30 -3.47 19.73
C PHE A 257 -4.83 -3.48 19.27
N MET A 258 -4.33 -2.35 18.77
CA MET A 258 -2.95 -2.19 18.29
C MET A 258 -1.95 -2.42 19.43
N LYS A 259 -2.20 -1.82 20.60
CA LYS A 259 -1.40 -2.03 21.81
C LYS A 259 -1.43 -3.49 22.27
N ALA A 260 -2.61 -4.12 22.29
CA ALA A 260 -2.75 -5.51 22.70
C ALA A 260 -1.94 -6.46 21.80
N ARG A 261 -1.93 -6.24 20.46
CA ARG A 261 -1.11 -7.05 19.55
C ARG A 261 0.38 -6.78 19.71
N HIS A 262 0.80 -5.53 19.97
CA HIS A 262 2.20 -5.20 20.29
C HIS A 262 2.67 -5.90 21.57
N GLU A 263 1.90 -5.77 22.65
CA GLU A 263 2.23 -6.35 23.95
C GLU A 263 2.28 -7.88 23.92
N ARG A 264 1.36 -8.51 23.19
CA ARG A 264 1.37 -9.96 23.01
C ARG A 264 2.67 -10.42 22.37
N MET A 265 3.01 -9.83 21.21
CA MET A 265 4.22 -10.19 20.48
C MET A 265 5.48 -9.83 21.29
N ALA A 266 5.49 -8.73 22.03
CA ALA A 266 6.61 -8.38 22.89
C ALA A 266 6.85 -9.44 23.99
N ARG A 267 5.80 -10.06 24.54
CA ARG A 267 5.91 -11.11 25.56
C ARG A 267 6.31 -12.47 25.00
N SER A 268 5.96 -12.77 23.76
CA SER A 268 6.17 -14.09 23.17
C SER A 268 7.52 -14.27 22.48
N LYS A 269 8.25 -13.18 22.17
CA LYS A 269 9.49 -13.23 21.36
C LYS A 269 10.60 -14.03 22.05
N PRO A 270 11.03 -15.19 21.51
CA PRO A 270 12.26 -15.84 21.97
C PRO A 270 13.50 -14.99 21.65
N ASP A 271 14.52 -15.01 22.50
CA ASP A 271 15.75 -14.21 22.31
C ASP A 271 16.46 -14.45 20.97
N THR A 272 16.33 -15.66 20.42
CA THR A 272 16.96 -16.06 19.16
C THR A 272 16.04 -15.92 17.94
N SER A 273 14.77 -15.57 18.12
CA SER A 273 13.80 -15.51 17.03
C SER A 273 13.98 -14.27 16.17
N LEU A 274 13.64 -14.37 14.89
CA LEU A 274 13.61 -13.27 13.94
C LEU A 274 12.16 -12.83 13.74
N ARG A 275 11.86 -11.56 14.00
CA ARG A 275 10.55 -10.96 13.76
C ARG A 275 10.51 -10.29 12.39
N ILE A 276 9.56 -10.70 11.56
CA ILE A 276 9.34 -10.15 10.21
C ILE A 276 8.00 -9.44 10.17
N MET A 277 7.98 -8.25 9.57
CA MET A 277 6.76 -7.49 9.28
C MET A 277 6.62 -7.26 7.78
N THR A 278 5.42 -7.43 7.23
CA THR A 278 5.04 -6.89 5.92
C THR A 278 3.82 -5.98 6.05
N TYR A 279 3.83 -4.83 5.37
CA TYR A 279 2.76 -3.85 5.52
C TYR A 279 2.66 -2.89 4.32
N ASN A 280 1.54 -2.93 3.61
CA ASN A 280 1.16 -1.90 2.65
C ASN A 280 0.67 -0.67 3.44
N ILE A 281 1.36 0.46 3.30
CA ILE A 281 1.13 1.66 4.12
C ILE A 281 0.22 2.72 3.47
N LEU A 282 -0.38 2.40 2.32
CA LEU A 282 -1.25 3.28 1.53
C LEU A 282 -0.56 4.59 1.11
N ALA A 283 -0.14 4.66 -0.16
CA ALA A 283 0.58 5.83 -0.66
C ALA A 283 -0.31 7.09 -0.66
N ASP A 284 0.31 8.23 -0.35
CA ASP A 284 -0.36 9.54 -0.34
C ASP A 284 -0.96 9.88 -1.70
N VAL A 285 -0.28 9.49 -2.79
CA VAL A 285 -0.76 9.66 -4.18
C VAL A 285 -2.13 9.02 -4.43
N TYR A 286 -2.45 7.91 -3.76
CA TYR A 286 -3.73 7.22 -3.94
C TYR A 286 -4.81 7.74 -2.99
N SER A 287 -4.45 8.27 -1.82
CA SER A 287 -5.42 8.82 -0.86
C SER A 287 -5.91 10.25 -1.16
N LYS A 288 -5.20 11.00 -2.02
CA LYS A 288 -5.47 12.43 -2.24
C LYS A 288 -6.47 12.75 -3.34
N THR A 289 -6.81 11.80 -4.20
CA THR A 289 -7.70 12.06 -5.34
C THR A 289 -9.14 12.24 -4.85
N ASP A 290 -9.93 13.04 -5.58
CA ASP A 290 -11.36 13.20 -5.25
C ASP A 290 -12.10 11.86 -5.35
N TYR A 291 -11.71 11.02 -6.31
CA TYR A 291 -12.17 9.63 -6.40
C TYR A 291 -11.90 8.81 -5.13
N ALA A 292 -10.69 8.88 -4.57
CA ALA A 292 -10.38 8.13 -3.35
C ALA A 292 -11.22 8.60 -2.17
N ARG A 293 -11.51 9.90 -2.07
CA ARG A 293 -12.35 10.42 -0.99
C ARG A 293 -13.83 10.12 -1.20
N ASP A 294 -14.33 10.23 -2.43
CA ASP A 294 -15.76 10.15 -2.72
C ASP A 294 -16.24 8.72 -3.00
N VAL A 295 -15.34 7.82 -3.43
CA VAL A 295 -15.67 6.46 -3.86
C VAL A 295 -15.01 5.39 -3.00
N LEU A 296 -13.68 5.44 -2.80
CA LEU A 296 -12.96 4.41 -2.03
C LEU A 296 -13.16 4.57 -0.53
N PHE A 297 -13.10 5.81 -0.03
CA PHE A 297 -13.12 6.13 1.40
C PHE A 297 -14.20 7.17 1.80
N PRO A 298 -15.45 7.08 1.30
CA PRO A 298 -16.49 8.10 1.52
C PRO A 298 -16.92 8.28 2.98
N GLU A 299 -16.74 7.24 3.80
CA GLU A 299 -17.12 7.25 5.22
C GLU A 299 -15.97 7.74 6.12
N ILE A 300 -14.78 8.01 5.57
CA ILE A 300 -13.59 8.34 6.33
C ILE A 300 -13.39 9.86 6.38
N ALA A 301 -13.29 10.39 7.60
CA ALA A 301 -13.09 11.81 7.82
C ALA A 301 -11.76 12.27 7.17
N PRO A 302 -11.72 13.40 6.44
CA PRO A 302 -10.53 13.85 5.71
C PRO A 302 -9.26 14.00 6.58
N GLU A 303 -9.42 14.29 7.87
CA GLU A 303 -8.33 14.36 8.85
C GLU A 303 -7.63 13.01 9.08
N HIS A 304 -8.33 11.89 8.96
CA HIS A 304 -7.77 10.55 9.14
C HIS A 304 -7.11 10.02 7.85
N LEU A 305 -7.44 10.60 6.69
CA LEU A 305 -6.74 10.36 5.42
C LEU A 305 -5.46 11.20 5.27
N ASP A 306 -5.29 12.25 6.08
CA ASP A 306 -4.11 13.11 6.03
C ASP A 306 -2.83 12.30 6.24
N THR A 307 -1.88 12.47 5.33
CA THR A 307 -0.63 11.70 5.34
C THR A 307 0.20 11.93 6.60
N GLY A 308 0.20 13.13 7.19
CA GLY A 308 0.88 13.38 8.46
C GLY A 308 0.23 12.66 9.63
N TYR A 309 -1.09 12.48 9.61
CA TYR A 309 -1.80 11.65 10.59
C TYR A 309 -1.44 10.17 10.41
N ARG A 310 -1.63 9.62 9.21
CA ARG A 310 -1.38 8.20 8.91
C ARG A 310 0.07 7.79 9.19
N GLN A 311 1.03 8.63 8.83
CA GLN A 311 2.46 8.42 9.11
C GLN A 311 2.77 8.21 10.60
N GLN A 312 2.15 8.99 11.48
CA GLN A 312 2.38 8.88 12.93
C GLN A 312 1.86 7.54 13.47
N LEU A 313 0.68 7.10 13.01
CA LEU A 313 0.11 5.80 13.39
C LEU A 313 0.87 4.62 12.77
N SER A 314 1.31 4.73 11.51
CA SER A 314 2.11 3.67 10.89
C SER A 314 3.47 3.50 11.59
N LEU A 315 4.07 4.58 12.07
CA LEU A 315 5.26 4.51 12.91
C LEU A 315 4.99 3.93 14.30
N PHE A 316 3.83 4.24 14.88
CA PHE A 316 3.39 3.62 16.13
C PHE A 316 3.29 2.09 15.97
N GLU A 317 2.70 1.64 14.86
CA GLU A 317 2.59 0.21 14.53
C GLU A 317 3.96 -0.45 14.33
N ILE A 318 4.81 0.12 13.46
CA ILE A 318 6.15 -0.42 13.18
C ILE A 318 7.02 -0.42 14.45
N GLY A 319 6.95 0.65 15.24
CA GLY A 319 7.72 0.82 16.46
C GLY A 319 7.27 -0.11 17.59
N GLY A 320 5.96 -0.33 17.72
CA GLY A 320 5.39 -1.21 18.73
C GLY A 320 5.80 -2.68 18.55
N PHE A 321 5.92 -3.14 17.31
CA PHE A 321 6.42 -4.50 17.04
C PHE A 321 7.93 -4.64 17.13
N ALA A 322 8.67 -3.56 16.84
CA ALA A 322 10.14 -3.53 16.82
C ALA A 322 10.74 -4.70 16.01
N SER A 323 10.14 -5.02 14.87
CA SER A 323 10.51 -6.16 14.01
C SER A 323 11.97 -6.10 13.57
N ASP A 324 12.62 -7.25 13.39
CA ASP A 324 14.00 -7.30 12.92
C ASP A 324 14.11 -6.95 11.43
N VAL A 325 13.08 -7.29 10.65
CA VAL A 325 12.92 -6.91 9.24
C VAL A 325 11.52 -6.34 9.01
N VAL A 326 11.42 -5.26 8.24
CA VAL A 326 10.17 -4.59 7.88
C VAL A 326 10.12 -4.39 6.37
N CYS A 327 9.15 -5.03 5.71
CA CYS A 327 8.86 -4.92 4.29
C CYS A 327 7.65 -4.01 4.09
N LEU A 328 7.84 -2.86 3.47
CA LEU A 328 6.78 -1.87 3.21
C LEU A 328 6.48 -1.78 1.72
N GLN A 329 5.20 -1.66 1.38
CA GLN A 329 4.70 -1.41 0.03
C GLN A 329 3.98 -0.05 0.01
N GLU A 330 3.81 0.54 -1.19
CA GLU A 330 3.18 1.86 -1.36
C GLU A 330 3.91 3.00 -0.63
N MET A 331 5.24 2.93 -0.67
CA MET A 331 6.10 3.94 -0.09
C MET A 331 6.28 5.09 -1.08
N ASP A 332 5.73 6.27 -0.81
CA ASP A 332 5.98 7.46 -1.62
C ASP A 332 7.48 7.79 -1.70
N THR A 333 7.99 7.94 -2.92
CA THR A 333 9.42 8.19 -3.18
C THR A 333 9.92 9.44 -2.44
N TYR A 334 9.12 10.52 -2.42
CA TYR A 334 9.53 11.77 -1.80
C TYR A 334 9.55 11.71 -0.26
N LEU A 335 8.77 10.79 0.33
CA LEU A 335 8.69 10.59 1.77
C LEU A 335 9.74 9.62 2.28
N TYR A 336 10.26 8.72 1.44
CA TYR A 336 11.31 7.80 1.85
C TYR A 336 12.52 8.54 2.45
N ASP A 337 13.12 9.45 1.69
CA ASP A 337 14.31 10.21 2.15
C ASP A 337 13.98 11.25 3.22
N LYS A 338 12.78 11.86 3.14
CA LYS A 338 12.40 12.96 4.04
C LYS A 338 11.89 12.49 5.39
N PHE A 339 11.19 11.36 5.43
CA PHE A 339 10.46 10.93 6.62
C PHE A 339 10.87 9.52 7.05
N TRP A 340 10.73 8.53 6.19
CA TRP A 340 10.84 7.12 6.59
C TRP A 340 12.26 6.68 6.92
N SER A 341 13.25 6.94 6.05
CA SER A 341 14.64 6.53 6.29
C SER A 341 15.21 7.18 7.55
N PRO A 342 15.16 8.52 7.73
CA PRO A 342 15.71 9.14 8.93
C PRO A 342 15.02 8.67 10.23
N ARG A 343 13.72 8.38 10.15
CA ARG A 343 12.95 7.93 11.31
C ARG A 343 13.27 6.49 11.69
N LEU A 344 13.27 5.57 10.74
CA LEU A 344 13.60 4.18 11.01
C LEU A 344 15.09 4.03 11.37
N GLU A 345 15.98 4.85 10.81
CA GLU A 345 17.38 4.94 11.26
C GLU A 345 17.48 5.33 12.74
N SER A 346 16.69 6.30 13.21
CA SER A 346 16.64 6.66 14.64
C SER A 346 16.13 5.52 15.54
N MET A 347 15.41 4.56 14.95
CA MET A 347 14.93 3.34 15.62
C MET A 347 15.90 2.16 15.44
N GLY A 348 17.09 2.37 14.87
CA GLY A 348 18.14 1.37 14.70
C GLY A 348 18.01 0.50 13.44
N TYR A 349 17.29 0.98 12.42
CA TYR A 349 17.18 0.29 11.13
C TYR A 349 18.15 0.85 10.09
N SER A 350 18.54 0.00 9.15
CA SER A 350 19.03 0.40 7.83
C SER A 350 17.97 0.06 6.78
N GLY A 351 17.90 0.84 5.71
CA GLY A 351 16.86 0.71 4.68
C GLY A 351 17.40 0.55 3.27
N PHE A 352 16.57 -0.01 2.41
CA PHE A 352 16.76 -0.07 0.96
C PHE A 352 15.43 0.16 0.25
N PHE A 353 15.38 1.20 -0.60
CA PHE A 353 14.21 1.58 -1.37
C PHE A 353 14.35 1.24 -2.85
N GLY A 354 13.30 0.65 -3.42
CA GLY A 354 13.18 0.31 -4.83
C GLY A 354 11.91 0.96 -5.39
N PRO A 355 12.02 2.08 -6.14
CA PRO A 355 10.86 2.72 -6.73
C PRO A 355 10.22 1.83 -7.80
N LYS A 356 8.90 1.89 -7.96
CA LYS A 356 8.26 1.38 -9.18
C LYS A 356 8.67 2.26 -10.37
N THR A 357 8.46 1.75 -11.57
CA THR A 357 8.87 2.45 -12.80
C THR A 357 8.14 3.78 -12.98
N SER A 358 6.93 3.91 -12.44
CA SER A 358 6.27 5.18 -12.13
C SER A 358 6.89 5.76 -10.86
N LYS A 359 7.64 6.86 -10.98
CA LYS A 359 8.45 7.46 -9.89
C LYS A 359 7.68 7.94 -8.63
N ALA A 360 6.37 7.71 -8.54
CA ALA A 360 5.54 8.19 -7.43
C ALA A 360 5.73 7.38 -6.14
N GLU A 361 5.70 6.05 -6.20
CA GLU A 361 5.82 5.15 -5.04
C GLU A 361 6.64 3.88 -5.35
N GLY A 362 6.95 3.10 -4.32
CA GLY A 362 7.68 1.85 -4.45
C GLY A 362 7.64 0.96 -3.21
N CYS A 363 8.58 0.02 -3.16
CA CYS A 363 8.78 -0.87 -2.03
C CYS A 363 10.00 -0.42 -1.22
N ALA A 364 9.94 -0.56 0.10
CA ALA A 364 11.07 -0.33 0.99
C ALA A 364 11.27 -1.53 1.91
N LEU A 365 12.52 -1.91 2.13
CA LEU A 365 12.90 -2.98 3.03
C LEU A 365 13.87 -2.43 4.07
N PHE A 366 13.52 -2.59 5.34
CA PHE A 366 14.33 -2.16 6.48
C PHE A 366 14.74 -3.36 7.34
N TRP A 367 15.92 -3.30 7.95
CA TRP A 367 16.42 -4.32 8.87
C TRP A 367 17.17 -3.69 10.05
N LYS A 368 17.14 -4.33 11.23
CA LYS A 368 17.86 -3.87 12.42
C LYS A 368 19.38 -4.02 12.23
N SER A 369 20.09 -2.91 12.08
CA SER A 369 21.54 -2.92 11.77
C SER A 369 22.39 -3.53 12.88
N GLY A 370 21.92 -3.47 14.13
CA GLY A 370 22.59 -4.09 15.28
C GLY A 370 22.62 -5.63 15.20
N ARG A 371 21.68 -6.25 14.46
CA ARG A 371 21.56 -7.71 14.35
C ARG A 371 21.85 -8.24 12.95
N LEU A 372 21.52 -7.48 11.92
CA LEU A 372 21.56 -7.90 10.52
C LEU A 372 22.41 -6.96 9.69
N SER A 373 23.21 -7.54 8.80
CA SER A 373 24.00 -6.81 7.81
C SER A 373 23.57 -7.20 6.40
N ALA A 374 23.30 -6.22 5.53
CA ALA A 374 23.01 -6.49 4.13
C ALA A 374 24.29 -6.73 3.34
N ILE A 375 24.40 -7.91 2.73
CA ILE A 375 25.54 -8.32 1.88
C ILE A 375 25.22 -8.29 0.38
N GLY A 376 23.93 -8.17 0.02
CA GLY A 376 23.46 -7.97 -1.34
C GLY A 376 22.11 -7.23 -1.34
N LYS A 377 21.94 -6.29 -2.27
CA LYS A 377 20.72 -5.47 -2.40
C LYS A 377 20.45 -5.25 -3.89
N GLU A 378 19.38 -5.85 -4.39
CA GLU A 378 18.99 -5.76 -5.79
C GLU A 378 17.48 -5.43 -5.89
N SER A 379 17.09 -4.71 -6.93
CA SER A 379 15.69 -4.48 -7.27
C SER A 379 15.53 -4.60 -8.77
N ILE A 380 14.47 -5.29 -9.18
CA ILE A 380 14.21 -5.54 -10.60
C ILE A 380 12.82 -5.05 -10.96
N HIS A 381 12.65 -4.66 -12.23
CA HIS A 381 11.32 -4.52 -12.82
C HIS A 381 10.97 -5.84 -13.51
N ILE A 382 9.89 -6.48 -13.07
CA ILE A 382 9.52 -7.83 -13.54
C ILE A 382 9.29 -7.84 -15.06
N ARG A 383 8.74 -6.75 -15.60
CA ARG A 383 8.48 -6.56 -17.04
C ARG A 383 9.71 -6.75 -17.93
N ASP A 384 10.90 -6.46 -17.41
CA ASP A 384 12.14 -6.48 -18.20
C ASP A 384 12.53 -7.93 -18.57
N TYR A 385 12.03 -8.92 -17.83
CA TYR A 385 12.28 -10.35 -18.08
C TYR A 385 11.29 -10.98 -19.05
N PHE A 386 10.09 -10.42 -19.20
CA PHE A 386 9.09 -10.94 -20.13
C PHE A 386 9.46 -10.70 -21.61
N GLY A 387 10.44 -9.83 -21.88
CA GLY A 387 11.00 -9.62 -23.22
C GLY A 387 12.18 -10.52 -23.58
N ASP A 388 12.75 -11.25 -22.60
CA ASP A 388 13.94 -12.10 -22.79
C ASP A 388 13.52 -13.57 -22.90
N GLU A 389 13.20 -14.01 -24.12
CA GLU A 389 12.79 -15.39 -24.40
C GLU A 389 13.82 -16.40 -23.90
N GLN A 390 15.12 -16.14 -24.12
CA GLN A 390 16.18 -17.07 -23.71
C GLN A 390 16.22 -17.22 -22.18
N TRP A 391 16.09 -16.12 -21.44
CA TRP A 391 16.05 -16.15 -19.99
C TRP A 391 14.81 -16.91 -19.48
N LEU A 392 13.62 -16.65 -20.05
CA LEU A 392 12.39 -17.33 -19.65
C LEU A 392 12.46 -18.84 -19.90
N GLU A 393 12.97 -19.26 -21.05
CA GLU A 393 13.12 -20.68 -21.40
C GLU A 393 14.11 -21.39 -20.46
N GLN A 394 15.19 -20.71 -20.08
CA GLN A 394 16.19 -21.24 -19.15
C GLN A 394 15.64 -21.40 -17.73
N HIS A 395 14.80 -20.48 -17.26
CA HIS A 395 14.41 -20.41 -15.84
C HIS A 395 13.00 -20.88 -15.53
N LEU A 396 12.03 -20.66 -16.43
CA LEU A 396 10.62 -21.05 -16.25
C LEU A 396 10.26 -22.32 -17.01
N GLY A 397 11.09 -22.74 -17.96
CA GLY A 397 10.97 -24.00 -18.69
C GLY A 397 10.66 -23.83 -20.16
N VAL A 398 10.89 -24.93 -20.90
CA VAL A 398 10.83 -24.92 -22.36
C VAL A 398 9.40 -24.64 -22.85
N GLY A 399 9.24 -23.60 -23.66
CA GLY A 399 8.01 -23.17 -24.31
C GLY A 399 7.30 -22.00 -23.63
N VAL A 400 7.70 -21.56 -22.43
CA VAL A 400 7.07 -20.41 -21.74
C VAL A 400 7.35 -19.10 -22.48
N GLY A 401 8.61 -18.84 -22.81
CA GLY A 401 9.02 -17.64 -23.52
C GLY A 401 8.40 -17.60 -24.92
N ARG A 402 8.43 -18.73 -25.62
CA ARG A 402 7.76 -18.86 -26.93
C ARG A 402 6.25 -18.64 -26.86
N ALA A 403 5.58 -19.21 -25.86
CA ALA A 403 4.14 -19.05 -25.71
C ALA A 403 3.75 -17.58 -25.42
N ILE A 404 4.50 -16.89 -24.57
CA ILE A 404 4.31 -15.45 -24.35
C ILE A 404 4.56 -14.66 -25.64
N ALA A 405 5.63 -14.96 -26.38
CA ALA A 405 5.94 -14.27 -27.63
C ALA A 405 4.91 -14.53 -28.74
N SER A 406 4.27 -15.70 -28.73
CA SER A 406 3.22 -16.06 -29.69
C SER A 406 1.86 -15.43 -29.41
N ASP A 407 1.64 -14.87 -28.21
CA ASP A 407 0.44 -14.11 -27.84
C ASP A 407 0.78 -12.61 -27.75
N PRO A 408 0.50 -11.82 -28.80
CA PRO A 408 0.81 -10.40 -28.82
C PRO A 408 0.08 -9.60 -27.73
N ASN A 409 -1.12 -10.03 -27.33
CA ASN A 409 -1.89 -9.35 -26.29
C ASN A 409 -1.24 -9.57 -24.93
N LEU A 410 -0.96 -10.82 -24.57
CA LEU A 410 -0.27 -11.16 -23.32
C LEU A 410 1.11 -10.50 -23.24
N ALA A 411 1.91 -10.56 -24.32
CA ALA A 411 3.20 -9.89 -24.36
C ALA A 411 3.10 -8.37 -24.16
N ALA A 412 2.08 -7.72 -24.73
CA ALA A 412 1.84 -6.30 -24.54
C ALA A 412 1.44 -5.97 -23.09
N ILE A 413 0.62 -6.81 -22.45
CA ILE A 413 0.27 -6.69 -21.04
C ILE A 413 1.49 -6.78 -20.13
N LEU A 414 2.27 -7.84 -20.30
CA LEU A 414 3.44 -8.11 -19.47
C LEU A 414 4.53 -7.03 -19.61
N LYS A 415 4.64 -6.35 -20.76
CA LYS A 415 5.57 -5.23 -20.96
C LYS A 415 5.10 -3.93 -20.30
N LYS A 416 3.80 -3.76 -20.04
CA LYS A 416 3.22 -2.53 -19.48
C LYS A 416 3.20 -2.49 -17.96
N ILE A 417 3.20 -3.63 -17.28
CA ILE A 417 3.16 -3.65 -15.81
C ILE A 417 4.35 -2.89 -15.21
N SER A 418 4.11 -2.18 -14.11
CA SER A 418 5.13 -1.37 -13.40
C SER A 418 5.70 -2.09 -12.16
N THR A 419 5.33 -3.36 -11.97
CA THR A 419 5.69 -4.17 -10.81
C THR A 419 7.21 -4.28 -10.63
N ALA A 420 7.66 -3.97 -9.42
CA ALA A 420 9.04 -4.13 -8.99
C ALA A 420 9.14 -5.15 -7.85
N ALA A 421 10.21 -5.92 -7.83
CA ALA A 421 10.54 -6.85 -6.74
C ALA A 421 11.91 -6.49 -6.16
N GLN A 422 11.99 -6.40 -4.84
CA GLN A 422 13.23 -6.16 -4.10
C GLN A 422 13.76 -7.49 -3.55
N PHE A 423 15.09 -7.60 -3.52
CA PHE A 423 15.82 -8.74 -2.99
C PHE A 423 16.94 -8.21 -2.10
N VAL A 424 16.86 -8.49 -0.80
CA VAL A 424 17.90 -8.13 0.16
C VAL A 424 18.44 -9.40 0.80
N LEU A 425 19.71 -9.66 0.52
CA LEU A 425 20.46 -10.75 1.11
C LEU A 425 21.10 -10.25 2.41
N LEU A 426 20.58 -10.74 3.53
CA LEU A 426 20.99 -10.41 4.89
C LEU A 426 21.88 -11.51 5.48
N GLU A 427 22.84 -11.10 6.29
CA GLU A 427 23.63 -11.96 7.18
C GLU A 427 23.31 -11.59 8.64
N GLU A 428 22.99 -12.57 9.48
CA GLU A 428 22.91 -12.36 10.93
C GLU A 428 24.32 -12.16 11.50
N ASN A 429 24.53 -11.06 12.22
CA ASN A 429 25.85 -10.59 12.64
C ASN A 429 26.60 -11.63 13.48
N ASP A 430 25.89 -12.32 14.39
CA ASP A 430 26.47 -13.28 15.33
C ASP A 430 26.59 -14.69 14.72
N SER A 431 25.49 -15.26 14.22
CA SER A 431 25.45 -16.65 13.74
C SER A 431 25.97 -16.83 12.32
N LYS A 432 26.11 -15.72 11.56
CA LYS A 432 26.48 -15.71 10.13
C LYS A 432 25.48 -16.40 9.20
N ARG A 433 24.27 -16.70 9.69
CA ARG A 433 23.17 -17.26 8.89
C ARG A 433 22.76 -16.30 7.78
N LYS A 434 22.37 -16.86 6.64
CA LYS A 434 21.99 -16.12 5.43
C LYS A 434 20.48 -16.16 5.23
N ILE A 435 19.91 -15.01 4.94
CA ILE A 435 18.47 -14.82 4.78
C ILE A 435 18.28 -13.96 3.54
N LEU A 436 17.59 -14.48 2.54
CA LEU A 436 17.08 -13.71 1.43
C LEU A 436 15.66 -13.27 1.76
N VAL A 437 15.47 -11.95 1.86
CA VAL A 437 14.14 -11.37 2.02
C VAL A 437 13.75 -10.71 0.72
N THR A 438 12.60 -11.13 0.18
CA THR A 438 12.00 -10.48 -0.98
C THR A 438 10.81 -9.64 -0.55
N ASN A 439 10.64 -8.49 -1.21
CA ASN A 439 9.51 -7.60 -1.00
C ASN A 439 8.95 -7.17 -2.35
N THR A 440 7.63 -7.24 -2.54
CA THR A 440 6.98 -6.86 -3.80
C THR A 440 5.58 -6.29 -3.56
N HIS A 441 5.09 -5.56 -4.54
CA HIS A 441 3.70 -5.14 -4.65
C HIS A 441 3.24 -5.49 -6.07
N LEU A 442 2.54 -6.62 -6.21
CA LEU A 442 2.10 -7.16 -7.50
C LEU A 442 0.97 -6.33 -8.13
N TYR A 443 0.72 -6.58 -9.41
CA TYR A 443 -0.26 -5.81 -10.18
C TYR A 443 -1.69 -5.99 -9.65
N PHE A 444 -2.34 -4.87 -9.33
CA PHE A 444 -3.61 -4.81 -8.60
C PHE A 444 -4.83 -5.27 -9.39
N HIS A 445 -4.79 -5.23 -10.72
CA HIS A 445 -6.02 -5.38 -11.51
C HIS A 445 -6.69 -6.75 -11.25
N PRO A 446 -7.99 -6.79 -10.87
CA PRO A 446 -8.64 -8.04 -10.47
C PRO A 446 -8.59 -9.15 -11.52
N GLY A 447 -8.75 -8.79 -12.80
CA GLY A 447 -8.68 -9.72 -13.95
C GLY A 447 -7.28 -10.14 -14.42
N ALA A 448 -6.25 -9.84 -13.64
CA ALA A 448 -4.85 -10.10 -14.00
C ALA A 448 -4.17 -11.15 -13.10
N SER A 449 -4.94 -12.12 -12.61
CA SER A 449 -4.48 -13.32 -11.87
C SER A 449 -3.29 -14.00 -12.56
N HIS A 450 -3.44 -14.35 -13.84
CA HIS A 450 -2.41 -14.94 -14.70
C HIS A 450 -1.11 -14.09 -14.78
N VAL A 451 -1.24 -12.76 -14.83
CA VAL A 451 -0.09 -11.84 -14.81
C VAL A 451 0.66 -11.94 -13.47
N ARG A 452 -0.06 -12.05 -12.36
CA ARG A 452 0.53 -12.20 -11.03
C ARG A 452 1.24 -13.55 -10.88
N SER A 453 0.66 -14.63 -11.37
CA SER A 453 1.30 -15.97 -11.36
C SER A 453 2.61 -15.99 -12.15
N LEU A 454 2.62 -15.41 -13.36
CA LEU A 454 3.84 -15.25 -14.15
C LEU A 454 4.86 -14.33 -13.44
N SER A 455 4.40 -13.25 -12.80
CA SER A 455 5.26 -12.33 -12.07
C SER A 455 5.94 -12.99 -10.87
N VAL A 456 5.20 -13.79 -10.10
CA VAL A 456 5.74 -14.60 -8.99
C VAL A 456 6.76 -15.61 -9.52
N ALA A 457 6.48 -16.27 -10.65
CA ALA A 457 7.42 -17.21 -11.26
C ALA A 457 8.76 -16.53 -11.64
N VAL A 458 8.71 -15.37 -12.29
CA VAL A 458 9.92 -14.57 -12.61
C VAL A 458 10.66 -14.17 -11.33
N MET A 459 9.94 -13.70 -10.31
CA MET A 459 10.53 -13.30 -9.02
C MET A 459 11.27 -14.47 -8.35
N LEU A 460 10.66 -15.65 -8.30
CA LEU A 460 11.25 -16.86 -7.70
C LEU A 460 12.45 -17.36 -8.50
N ALA A 461 12.36 -17.35 -9.84
CA ALA A 461 13.46 -17.68 -10.73
C ALA A 461 14.66 -16.75 -10.52
N TYR A 462 14.41 -15.44 -10.43
CA TYR A 462 15.46 -14.46 -10.18
C TYR A 462 16.09 -14.62 -8.79
N ALA A 463 15.28 -14.86 -7.75
CA ALA A 463 15.80 -15.18 -6.41
C ALA A 463 16.72 -16.41 -6.44
N SER A 464 16.35 -17.45 -7.18
CA SER A 464 17.16 -18.66 -7.33
C SER A 464 18.48 -18.39 -8.06
N ASP A 465 18.45 -17.58 -9.12
CA ASP A 465 19.67 -17.14 -9.82
C ASP A 465 20.58 -16.30 -8.90
N LEU A 466 20.01 -15.33 -8.19
CA LEU A 466 20.73 -14.50 -7.22
C LEU A 466 21.45 -15.36 -6.17
N LEU A 467 20.75 -16.32 -5.56
CA LEU A 467 21.37 -17.23 -4.59
C LEU A 467 22.44 -18.12 -5.23
N SER A 468 22.26 -18.54 -6.48
CA SER A 468 23.27 -19.30 -7.23
C SER A 468 24.53 -18.49 -7.48
N ARG A 469 24.40 -17.21 -7.90
CA ARG A 469 25.52 -16.26 -8.06
C ARG A 469 26.32 -16.07 -6.77
N HIS A 470 25.62 -16.08 -5.63
CA HIS A 470 26.24 -15.98 -4.31
C HIS A 470 26.69 -17.33 -3.71
N LYS A 471 26.44 -18.47 -4.38
CA LYS A 471 26.70 -19.83 -3.89
C LYS A 471 25.98 -20.15 -2.58
N LEU A 472 24.74 -19.70 -2.45
CA LEU A 472 23.88 -19.84 -1.27
C LEU A 472 22.58 -20.61 -1.54
N LEU A 473 22.41 -21.18 -2.74
CA LEU A 473 21.23 -21.96 -3.07
C LEU A 473 21.19 -23.23 -2.19
N GLY A 474 20.13 -23.39 -1.41
CA GLY A 474 19.98 -24.48 -0.43
C GLY A 474 20.53 -24.17 0.96
N ASP A 475 21.48 -23.24 1.08
CA ASP A 475 22.11 -22.82 2.35
C ASP A 475 21.54 -21.50 2.90
N CYS A 476 20.57 -20.91 2.20
CA CYS A 476 19.92 -19.65 2.55
C CYS A 476 18.45 -19.87 2.91
N VAL A 477 17.99 -19.19 3.95
CA VAL A 477 16.56 -19.04 4.22
C VAL A 477 15.95 -18.07 3.22
N VAL A 478 14.77 -18.39 2.70
CA VAL A 478 14.05 -17.56 1.73
C VAL A 478 12.73 -17.11 2.34
N LEU A 479 12.54 -15.80 2.40
CA LEU A 479 11.31 -15.13 2.83
C LEU A 479 10.72 -14.36 1.65
N ILE A 480 9.46 -14.64 1.30
CA ILE A 480 8.70 -13.90 0.31
C ILE A 480 7.64 -13.07 1.02
N CYS A 481 7.85 -11.75 1.09
CA CYS A 481 6.94 -10.82 1.73
C CYS A 481 6.31 -9.89 0.68
N GLY A 482 5.12 -9.38 0.98
CA GLY A 482 4.54 -8.26 0.24
C GLY A 482 3.05 -8.37 0.02
N ASP A 483 2.55 -7.36 -0.68
CA ASP A 483 1.20 -7.32 -1.23
C ASP A 483 1.22 -8.07 -2.57
N LEU A 484 0.65 -9.27 -2.56
CA LEU A 484 0.59 -10.11 -3.74
C LEU A 484 -0.65 -9.84 -4.58
N ASN A 485 -1.58 -8.98 -4.14
CA ASN A 485 -2.86 -8.71 -4.82
C ASN A 485 -3.59 -10.00 -5.27
N SER A 486 -3.44 -11.08 -4.49
CA SER A 486 -3.82 -12.43 -4.88
C SER A 486 -4.49 -13.14 -3.71
N GLU A 487 -5.72 -13.61 -3.91
CA GLU A 487 -6.43 -14.41 -2.90
C GLU A 487 -5.83 -15.83 -2.76
N PRO A 488 -6.08 -16.53 -1.65
CA PRO A 488 -5.46 -17.83 -1.35
C PRO A 488 -5.68 -18.94 -2.38
N ASP A 489 -6.70 -18.84 -3.21
CA ASP A 489 -7.09 -19.82 -4.25
C ASP A 489 -6.51 -19.51 -5.64
N THR A 490 -5.75 -18.43 -5.79
CA THR A 490 -5.12 -18.04 -7.06
C THR A 490 -3.84 -18.82 -7.35
N GLY A 491 -3.44 -18.89 -8.62
CA GLY A 491 -2.26 -19.62 -9.05
C GLY A 491 -0.96 -19.05 -8.49
N ALA A 492 -0.87 -17.74 -8.26
CA ALA A 492 0.29 -17.12 -7.62
C ALA A 492 0.54 -17.70 -6.21
N ILE A 493 -0.53 -17.87 -5.43
CA ILE A 493 -0.47 -18.46 -4.09
C ILE A 493 -0.27 -19.97 -4.18
N GLU A 494 -0.92 -20.65 -5.12
CA GLU A 494 -0.69 -22.09 -5.37
C GLU A 494 0.77 -22.38 -5.74
N LEU A 495 1.41 -21.54 -6.56
CA LEU A 495 2.82 -21.67 -6.93
C LEU A 495 3.74 -21.59 -5.70
N LEU A 496 3.45 -20.66 -4.80
CA LEU A 496 4.20 -20.50 -3.54
C LEU A 496 3.93 -21.67 -2.60
N ALA A 497 2.67 -21.99 -2.34
CA ALA A 497 2.26 -22.93 -1.30
C ALA A 497 2.39 -24.41 -1.68
N LYS A 498 2.07 -24.77 -2.93
CA LYS A 498 2.15 -26.16 -3.44
C LYS A 498 3.43 -26.41 -4.25
N GLY A 499 4.15 -25.35 -4.62
CA GLY A 499 5.39 -25.44 -5.38
C GLY A 499 5.23 -25.55 -6.90
N SER A 500 3.99 -25.59 -7.41
CA SER A 500 3.72 -25.62 -8.84
C SER A 500 2.27 -25.22 -9.16
N VAL A 501 2.05 -24.74 -10.38
CA VAL A 501 0.72 -24.47 -10.97
C VAL A 501 0.58 -25.27 -12.26
N SER A 502 -0.57 -25.91 -12.47
CA SER A 502 -0.83 -26.73 -13.68
C SER A 502 -1.28 -25.89 -14.88
N ARG A 503 -1.15 -26.44 -16.09
CA ARG A 503 -1.61 -25.81 -17.35
C ARG A 503 -3.12 -25.68 -17.44
N GLU A 504 -3.84 -26.44 -16.63
CA GLU A 504 -5.29 -26.52 -16.59
C GLU A 504 -5.89 -25.60 -15.52
N HIS A 505 -5.05 -24.83 -14.80
CA HIS A 505 -5.52 -23.90 -13.79
C HIS A 505 -6.48 -22.86 -14.40
N TYR A 506 -7.60 -22.58 -13.71
CA TYR A 506 -8.71 -21.80 -14.25
C TYR A 506 -8.30 -20.39 -14.68
N GLU A 507 -7.33 -19.80 -13.98
CA GLU A 507 -6.87 -18.42 -14.20
C GLU A 507 -6.24 -18.21 -15.58
N TRP A 508 -5.77 -19.26 -16.26
CA TRP A 508 -5.24 -19.11 -17.62
C TRP A 508 -6.31 -18.68 -18.62
N LEU A 509 -7.59 -18.90 -18.31
CA LEU A 509 -8.71 -18.37 -19.09
C LEU A 509 -8.74 -16.83 -19.07
N ASP A 510 -8.16 -16.20 -18.05
CA ASP A 510 -8.09 -14.74 -17.96
C ASP A 510 -7.16 -14.15 -19.03
N CYS A 511 -6.19 -14.91 -19.56
CA CYS A 511 -5.35 -14.48 -20.69
C CYS A 511 -6.16 -14.13 -21.94
N LEU A 512 -7.22 -14.90 -22.23
CA LEU A 512 -8.09 -14.64 -23.39
C LEU A 512 -9.01 -13.44 -23.19
N ARG A 513 -9.37 -13.16 -21.94
CA ARG A 513 -10.42 -12.21 -21.57
C ARG A 513 -9.86 -10.82 -21.23
N PHE A 514 -8.62 -10.78 -20.74
CA PHE A 514 -7.99 -9.54 -20.31
C PHE A 514 -7.38 -8.81 -21.50
N SER A 515 -7.79 -7.55 -21.70
CA SER A 515 -7.22 -6.65 -22.70
C SER A 515 -7.16 -5.24 -22.14
N TRP A 516 -6.17 -4.45 -22.59
CA TRP A 516 -6.17 -3.00 -22.37
C TRP A 516 -7.20 -2.38 -23.33
N LYS A 517 -8.46 -2.20 -22.92
CA LYS A 517 -9.45 -1.45 -23.72
C LYS A 517 -9.89 -0.18 -22.96
N GLY A 518 -9.62 0.98 -23.56
CA GLY A 518 -10.21 2.30 -23.20
C GLY A 518 -9.31 3.27 -22.41
N ARG A 519 -9.13 4.50 -22.93
CA ARG A 519 -8.63 5.74 -22.29
C ARG A 519 -7.30 5.76 -21.49
N ASP A 520 -6.53 4.68 -21.41
CA ASP A 520 -5.17 4.73 -20.83
C ASP A 520 -4.15 5.52 -21.66
N GLU A 521 -4.49 5.92 -22.90
CA GLU A 521 -3.54 6.55 -23.83
C GLU A 521 -3.35 8.07 -23.62
N GLU A 522 -4.22 8.78 -22.88
CA GLU A 522 -4.09 10.26 -22.75
C GLU A 522 -4.40 10.91 -21.38
N ALA A 523 -4.79 10.19 -20.32
CA ALA A 523 -5.16 10.83 -19.05
C ALA A 523 -4.23 10.43 -17.89
N GLY A 524 -3.54 11.41 -17.31
CA GLY A 524 -3.13 11.31 -15.92
C GLY A 524 -4.40 11.15 -15.07
N PHE A 525 -4.47 10.08 -14.28
CA PHE A 525 -5.43 9.81 -13.20
C PHE A 525 -6.71 10.65 -13.20
N GLU A 526 -7.55 10.46 -14.22
CA GLU A 526 -8.98 10.74 -14.15
C GLU A 526 -9.69 9.67 -14.96
N GLN A 527 -10.34 8.73 -14.26
CA GLN A 527 -11.70 8.22 -14.52
C GLN A 527 -11.85 6.78 -14.01
N ASP A 528 -12.93 6.55 -13.25
CA ASP A 528 -13.93 5.56 -13.66
C ASP A 528 -15.28 5.87 -12.99
N GLU A 529 -16.21 6.42 -13.80
CA GLU A 529 -17.64 6.15 -13.68
C GLU A 529 -17.87 4.76 -14.30
N GLU A 530 -18.51 3.86 -13.56
CA GLU A 530 -18.99 2.54 -14.02
C GLU A 530 -18.05 1.76 -14.96
N LEU A 531 -17.32 0.79 -14.41
CA LEU A 531 -16.66 -0.30 -15.14
C LEU A 531 -17.68 -1.08 -16.01
N LYS A 532 -18.04 -0.52 -17.17
CA LYS A 532 -18.73 -1.24 -18.24
C LYS A 532 -17.71 -2.11 -18.94
N TYR A 533 -17.57 -3.33 -18.43
CA TYR A 533 -17.04 -4.44 -19.20
C TYR A 533 -18.02 -4.76 -20.34
N GLU A 534 -17.82 -4.18 -21.51
CA GLU A 534 -18.41 -4.74 -22.72
C GLU A 534 -17.67 -6.04 -23.06
N LEU A 535 -18.28 -7.16 -22.68
CA LEU A 535 -18.02 -8.47 -23.26
C LEU A 535 -18.32 -8.37 -24.75
N ASP A 536 -17.28 -8.36 -25.56
CA ASP A 536 -17.42 -8.67 -26.99
C ASP A 536 -17.73 -10.17 -27.08
N ALA A 537 -19.00 -10.54 -26.87
CA ALA A 537 -19.49 -11.92 -27.00
C ALA A 537 -19.37 -12.45 -28.44
N GLY A 538 -18.82 -11.67 -29.38
CA GLY A 538 -18.75 -11.95 -30.80
C GLY A 538 -17.38 -12.33 -31.37
N SER A 539 -16.26 -12.24 -30.62
CA SER A 539 -14.94 -12.55 -31.19
C SER A 539 -14.23 -13.70 -30.46
N ALA A 540 -14.27 -14.87 -31.13
CA ALA A 540 -13.38 -16.03 -30.98
C ALA A 540 -13.68 -17.04 -29.85
N LEU A 541 -14.78 -17.78 -30.00
CA LEU A 541 -14.80 -19.24 -29.74
C LEU A 541 -14.61 -20.01 -31.06
N GLY A 542 -13.61 -19.59 -31.83
CA GLY A 542 -13.18 -20.24 -33.05
C GLY A 542 -11.73 -20.67 -32.91
N GLY A 543 -11.52 -21.87 -32.33
CA GLY A 543 -10.34 -22.70 -32.50
C GLY A 543 -8.96 -22.09 -32.22
N GLU A 544 -8.56 -22.01 -30.96
CA GLU A 544 -7.23 -22.43 -30.46
C GLU A 544 -7.31 -22.55 -28.93
N ALA A 545 -6.83 -23.66 -28.37
CA ALA A 545 -6.90 -23.94 -26.94
C ALA A 545 -5.98 -22.98 -26.17
N VAL A 546 -6.42 -22.49 -25.00
CA VAL A 546 -5.54 -21.78 -24.07
C VAL A 546 -4.36 -22.67 -23.73
N THR A 547 -3.15 -22.27 -24.11
CA THR A 547 -1.92 -22.91 -23.64
C THR A 547 -1.60 -22.37 -22.26
N GLY A 548 -2.29 -22.86 -21.23
CA GLY A 548 -1.94 -22.54 -19.85
C GLY A 548 -0.51 -22.96 -19.52
N PHE A 549 0.10 -22.28 -18.55
CA PHE A 549 1.51 -22.47 -18.23
C PHE A 549 1.66 -23.48 -17.09
N TYR A 550 2.64 -24.39 -17.21
CA TYR A 550 3.10 -25.15 -16.06
C TYR A 550 4.24 -24.37 -15.42
N LEU A 551 4.01 -23.87 -14.21
CA LEU A 551 4.99 -23.09 -13.46
C LEU A 551 5.48 -23.92 -12.28
N LYS A 552 6.77 -23.79 -11.95
CA LYS A 552 7.39 -24.50 -10.83
C LYS A 552 8.19 -23.54 -9.96
N ASN A 553 8.02 -23.66 -8.65
CA ASN A 553 8.82 -22.94 -7.68
C ASN A 553 10.19 -23.63 -7.51
N PRO A 554 11.32 -22.93 -7.78
CA PRO A 554 12.66 -23.51 -7.64
C PRO A 554 13.01 -23.89 -6.19
N PHE A 555 12.33 -23.30 -5.19
CA PHE A 555 12.54 -23.59 -3.77
C PHE A 555 11.61 -24.71 -3.24
N GLY A 556 10.73 -25.26 -4.10
CA GLY A 556 9.68 -26.18 -3.67
C GLY A 556 8.55 -25.46 -2.91
N PRO A 557 7.66 -26.21 -2.24
CA PRO A 557 6.57 -25.65 -1.45
C PRO A 557 7.08 -24.75 -0.32
N LEU A 558 6.56 -23.53 -0.25
CA LEU A 558 6.76 -22.59 0.85
C LEU A 558 5.55 -22.62 1.78
N THR A 559 5.75 -22.20 3.03
CA THR A 559 4.67 -22.12 4.03
C THR A 559 4.28 -20.66 4.25
N SER A 560 2.99 -20.35 4.18
CA SER A 560 2.50 -19.02 4.62
C SER A 560 2.47 -18.96 6.15
N ALA A 561 2.95 -17.87 6.73
CA ALA A 561 3.02 -17.66 8.18
C ALA A 561 1.64 -17.72 8.86
N ASP A 562 0.59 -17.25 8.18
CA ASP A 562 -0.79 -17.32 8.67
C ASP A 562 -1.49 -18.64 8.31
N GLY A 563 -0.79 -19.55 7.63
CA GLY A 563 -1.34 -20.81 7.11
C GLY A 563 -2.40 -20.65 6.02
N LEU A 564 -2.42 -19.52 5.30
CA LEU A 564 -3.47 -19.14 4.34
C LEU A 564 -4.86 -19.07 4.98
N ARG A 565 -4.89 -18.63 6.24
CA ARG A 565 -6.12 -18.60 7.02
C ARG A 565 -6.62 -17.17 7.23
N SER A 566 -5.88 -16.12 6.94
CA SER A 566 -6.38 -14.76 7.16
C SER A 566 -7.68 -14.54 6.39
N SER A 567 -8.72 -14.04 7.06
CA SER A 567 -9.98 -13.69 6.41
C SER A 567 -9.82 -12.49 5.50
N PHE A 568 -8.98 -11.54 5.93
CA PHE A 568 -8.63 -10.36 5.17
C PHE A 568 -7.27 -9.83 5.62
N THR A 569 -6.63 -9.09 4.73
CA THR A 569 -5.50 -8.22 5.03
C THR A 569 -5.73 -6.83 4.43
N ASN A 570 -6.58 -6.72 3.40
CA ASN A 570 -7.19 -5.49 2.89
C ASN A 570 -8.71 -5.49 3.22
N TYR A 571 -9.23 -4.36 3.70
CA TYR A 571 -10.65 -4.25 4.08
C TYR A 571 -11.23 -2.88 3.74
N VAL A 572 -11.74 -2.73 2.51
CA VAL A 572 -12.36 -1.49 2.03
C VAL A 572 -13.81 -1.71 1.64
N LYS A 573 -14.55 -0.61 1.46
CA LYS A 573 -15.91 -0.70 0.94
C LYS A 573 -15.88 -1.22 -0.50
N GLY A 574 -16.51 -2.38 -0.73
CA GLY A 574 -16.60 -3.02 -2.05
C GLY A 574 -15.56 -4.11 -2.31
N TYR A 575 -14.50 -4.22 -1.50
CA TYR A 575 -13.55 -5.33 -1.58
C TYR A 575 -12.95 -5.66 -0.21
N ILE A 576 -12.99 -6.95 0.13
CA ILE A 576 -12.40 -7.50 1.35
C ILE A 576 -11.68 -8.78 0.93
N GLY A 577 -10.39 -8.91 1.26
CA GLY A 577 -9.60 -10.05 0.83
C GLY A 577 -8.26 -10.16 1.54
N ALA A 578 -7.70 -11.38 1.54
CA ALA A 578 -6.33 -11.64 1.99
C ALA A 578 -5.39 -11.49 0.79
N LEU A 579 -4.61 -10.42 0.79
CA LEU A 579 -3.73 -10.03 -0.32
C LEU A 579 -2.25 -10.01 0.09
N ASP A 580 -1.97 -9.86 1.38
CA ASP A 580 -0.64 -9.74 1.94
C ASP A 580 -0.17 -11.06 2.52
N TYR A 581 1.11 -11.38 2.34
CA TYR A 581 1.66 -12.67 2.78
C TYR A 581 3.09 -12.57 3.30
N ILE A 582 3.42 -13.47 4.23
CA ILE A 582 4.80 -13.82 4.61
C ILE A 582 4.97 -15.31 4.34
N PHE A 583 5.60 -15.65 3.22
CA PHE A 583 5.98 -17.02 2.89
C PHE A 583 7.42 -17.30 3.32
N PHE A 584 7.67 -18.48 3.85
CA PHE A 584 9.01 -18.92 4.25
C PHE A 584 9.28 -20.35 3.81
N ASN A 585 10.56 -20.69 3.64
CA ASN A 585 10.96 -22.08 3.37
C ASN A 585 11.01 -22.90 4.68
N PRO A 586 10.15 -23.92 4.84
CA PRO A 586 10.01 -24.64 6.11
C PRO A 586 11.22 -25.53 6.47
N GLN A 587 12.17 -25.69 5.55
CA GLN A 587 13.40 -26.44 5.79
C GLN A 587 14.41 -25.66 6.64
N GLY A 588 14.38 -24.32 6.58
CA GLY A 588 15.36 -23.47 7.28
C GLY A 588 14.80 -22.70 8.47
N MET A 589 13.47 -22.59 8.58
CA MET A 589 12.79 -21.85 9.65
C MET A 589 11.51 -22.55 10.12
N LYS A 590 11.11 -22.24 11.34
CA LYS A 590 9.83 -22.60 11.95
C LYS A 590 9.14 -21.33 12.47
N LEU A 591 7.83 -21.24 12.25
CA LEU A 591 6.99 -20.22 12.84
C LEU A 591 6.81 -20.47 14.35
N GLU A 592 7.06 -19.45 15.17
CA GLU A 592 6.86 -19.48 16.62
C GLU A 592 5.56 -18.78 17.05
N ASP A 593 5.31 -17.59 16.51
CA ASP A 593 4.08 -16.82 16.80
C ASP A 593 3.70 -15.93 15.61
N PHE A 594 2.44 -15.54 15.56
CA PHE A 594 1.88 -14.67 14.53
C PHE A 594 0.97 -13.63 15.21
N ALA A 595 1.19 -12.36 14.87
CA ALA A 595 0.44 -11.26 15.47
C ALA A 595 -1.04 -11.37 15.11
N PRO A 596 -1.96 -11.22 16.09
CA PRO A 596 -3.38 -11.30 15.82
C PRO A 596 -3.80 -10.21 14.82
N LEU A 597 -4.70 -10.56 13.91
CA LEU A 597 -5.37 -9.64 12.99
C LEU A 597 -6.68 -9.16 13.59
N PRO A 598 -7.14 -7.94 13.24
CA PRO A 598 -8.40 -7.42 13.74
C PRO A 598 -9.56 -8.28 13.24
N LEU A 599 -10.58 -8.41 14.08
CA LEU A 599 -11.90 -8.87 13.67
C LEU A 599 -12.72 -7.67 13.18
N GLU A 600 -13.85 -7.93 12.53
CA GLU A 600 -14.74 -6.87 12.03
C GLU A 600 -15.14 -5.86 13.11
N ARG A 601 -15.46 -6.34 14.31
CA ARG A 601 -15.80 -5.49 15.45
C ARG A 601 -14.67 -4.54 15.87
N ASP A 602 -13.41 -4.91 15.62
CA ASP A 602 -12.25 -4.09 15.96
C ASP A 602 -12.06 -2.94 14.95
N LEU A 603 -12.71 -3.02 13.78
CA LEU A 603 -12.73 -1.97 12.75
C LEU A 603 -13.90 -0.99 12.94
N CYS A 604 -14.89 -1.35 13.76
CA CYS A 604 -16.12 -0.58 13.96
C CYS A 604 -15.93 0.52 15.01
N ARG A 605 -16.80 1.54 14.97
CA ARG A 605 -16.91 2.51 16.06
C ARG A 605 -17.59 1.87 17.26
N GLU A 606 -17.41 2.46 18.44
CA GLU A 606 -17.96 1.90 19.68
C GLU A 606 -19.50 1.90 19.66
N GLU A 607 -20.11 2.95 19.11
CA GLU A 607 -21.56 3.05 18.90
C GLU A 607 -22.11 2.07 17.85
N ASP A 608 -21.23 1.52 17.00
CA ASP A 608 -21.58 0.59 15.92
C ASP A 608 -21.46 -0.88 16.36
N VAL A 609 -21.17 -1.14 17.64
CA VAL A 609 -21.10 -2.47 18.24
C VAL A 609 -21.97 -2.51 19.50
N ASP A 610 -22.83 -3.52 19.63
CA ASP A 610 -23.67 -3.65 20.82
C ASP A 610 -22.91 -4.22 22.04
N SER A 611 -23.57 -4.24 23.21
CA SER A 611 -22.98 -4.75 24.46
C SER A 611 -22.62 -6.24 24.42
N GLU A 612 -23.12 -7.00 23.45
CA GLU A 612 -22.82 -8.41 23.23
C GLU A 612 -21.68 -8.61 22.21
N GLY A 613 -21.12 -7.51 21.66
CA GLY A 613 -20.04 -7.54 20.69
C GLY A 613 -20.48 -7.76 19.25
N ARG A 614 -21.78 -7.62 18.95
CA ARG A 614 -22.32 -7.75 17.59
C ARG A 614 -22.18 -6.45 16.81
N VAL A 615 -21.74 -6.56 15.57
CA VAL A 615 -21.60 -5.43 14.63
C VAL A 615 -23.00 -4.98 14.17
N LEU A 616 -23.36 -3.75 14.52
CA LEU A 616 -24.59 -3.07 14.09
C LEU A 616 -24.39 -2.33 12.78
N LYS A 617 -23.19 -1.75 12.58
CA LYS A 617 -22.78 -1.10 11.34
C LYS A 617 -21.33 -1.47 11.04
N GLN A 618 -21.07 -1.85 9.79
CA GLN A 618 -19.76 -2.29 9.34
C GLN A 618 -18.74 -1.14 9.33
N GLY A 619 -17.56 -1.38 9.89
CA GLY A 619 -16.39 -0.51 9.79
C GLY A 619 -15.52 -0.84 8.58
N TYR A 620 -14.65 0.08 8.17
CA TYR A 620 -13.73 -0.09 7.04
C TYR A 620 -12.34 0.48 7.35
N LEU A 621 -11.36 0.11 6.54
CA LEU A 621 -10.01 0.67 6.53
C LEU A 621 -9.83 1.65 5.36
N PRO A 622 -8.93 2.66 5.47
CA PRO A 622 -8.31 3.13 6.70
C PRO A 622 -9.37 3.70 7.65
N SER A 623 -9.02 3.86 8.93
CA SER A 623 -9.90 4.40 9.95
C SER A 623 -9.16 5.36 10.88
N GLN A 624 -9.84 5.85 11.91
CA GLN A 624 -9.19 6.68 12.93
C GLN A 624 -8.03 5.92 13.63
N ALA A 625 -8.14 4.60 13.82
CA ALA A 625 -7.12 3.80 14.52
C ALA A 625 -6.16 3.08 13.56
N PHE A 626 -6.54 2.90 12.29
CA PHE A 626 -5.78 2.15 11.31
C PHE A 626 -5.39 3.05 10.12
N PRO A 627 -4.09 3.29 9.88
CA PRO A 627 -3.62 4.31 8.94
C PRO A 627 -3.51 3.85 7.48
N SER A 628 -3.90 2.61 7.19
CA SER A 628 -3.85 2.00 5.86
C SER A 628 -5.16 1.25 5.62
N ASP A 629 -5.52 1.04 4.36
CA ASP A 629 -6.56 0.10 3.93
C ASP A 629 -6.14 -1.38 4.11
N HIS A 630 -4.85 -1.60 4.40
CA HIS A 630 -4.29 -2.89 4.77
C HIS A 630 -3.99 -3.00 6.27
N VAL A 631 -3.82 -4.23 6.77
CA VAL A 631 -3.36 -4.56 8.12
C VAL A 631 -1.96 -5.14 8.05
N SER A 632 -1.08 -4.72 8.97
CA SER A 632 0.27 -5.28 9.05
C SER A 632 0.25 -6.76 9.45
N LEU A 633 1.03 -7.58 8.73
CA LEU A 633 1.32 -8.95 9.13
C LEU A 633 2.66 -8.99 9.83
N VAL A 634 2.70 -9.64 11.00
CA VAL A 634 3.92 -9.77 11.80
C VAL A 634 4.05 -11.18 12.33
N ALA A 635 5.21 -11.79 12.13
CA ALA A 635 5.47 -13.17 12.50
C ALA A 635 6.87 -13.34 13.10
N ASP A 636 6.97 -14.20 14.12
CA ASP A 636 8.22 -14.58 14.76
C ASP A 636 8.65 -15.95 14.28
N PHE A 637 9.93 -16.08 13.91
CA PHE A 637 10.49 -17.31 13.37
C PHE A 637 11.74 -17.74 14.15
N SER A 638 11.87 -19.02 14.42
CA SER A 638 13.13 -19.63 14.82
C SER A 638 13.78 -20.32 13.62
N PHE A 639 15.10 -20.39 13.62
CA PHE A 639 15.84 -21.15 12.62
C PHE A 639 15.92 -22.62 13.04
N LEU A 640 15.88 -23.52 12.05
CA LEU A 640 16.08 -24.94 12.28
C LEU A 640 17.56 -25.31 12.10
N ASP A 641 18.12 -26.08 13.04
CA ASP A 641 19.47 -26.62 12.91
C ASP A 641 19.47 -27.86 11.99
N ALA A 642 20.55 -28.08 11.24
CA ALA A 642 20.68 -29.14 10.24
C ALA A 642 20.55 -30.59 10.80
N SER A 643 20.54 -30.77 12.13
CA SER A 643 20.46 -32.08 12.81
C SER A 643 19.04 -32.47 13.27
N GLY A 644 18.04 -31.61 13.06
CA GLY A 644 16.69 -31.77 13.62
C GLY A 644 15.59 -32.06 12.61
N ALA A 645 15.86 -32.84 11.56
CA ALA A 645 14.82 -33.30 10.64
C ALA A 645 13.98 -34.44 11.24
N THR A 646 13.22 -34.17 12.30
CA THR A 646 12.09 -35.04 12.69
C THR A 646 10.92 -34.23 13.22
N ALA A 647 9.76 -34.55 12.64
CA ALA A 647 8.40 -34.39 13.15
C ALA A 647 7.77 -32.99 13.04
N THR A 648 6.87 -32.86 12.06
CA THR A 648 5.47 -32.43 12.23
C THR A 648 5.18 -31.67 13.54
N GLY A 649 5.65 -30.43 13.63
CA GLY A 649 5.18 -29.48 14.62
C GLY A 649 3.96 -28.79 14.04
N GLY A 650 2.78 -29.04 14.62
CA GLY A 650 1.55 -28.38 14.22
C GLY A 650 1.73 -26.87 14.16
N VAL A 651 1.22 -26.26 13.09
CA VAL A 651 1.03 -24.81 12.99
C VAL A 651 0.35 -24.35 14.29
N PRO A 652 0.92 -23.40 15.06
CA PRO A 652 0.26 -22.86 16.23
C PRO A 652 -1.15 -22.46 15.84
N LEU A 653 -2.14 -22.89 16.63
CA LEU A 653 -3.57 -22.63 16.42
C LEU A 653 -3.77 -21.15 16.10
N ALA A 654 -4.05 -20.85 14.83
CA ALA A 654 -4.46 -19.52 14.41
C ALA A 654 -5.64 -19.11 15.30
N TRP A 655 -5.51 -17.93 15.90
CA TRP A 655 -6.53 -17.36 16.75
C TRP A 655 -7.40 -16.38 15.93
N PRO A 656 -8.74 -16.45 16.03
CA PRO A 656 -9.48 -17.42 16.84
C PRO A 656 -9.52 -18.80 16.18
N PRO A 657 -9.73 -19.88 16.96
CA PRO A 657 -9.78 -21.25 16.46
C PRO A 657 -10.79 -21.39 15.31
N PRO A 658 -10.66 -22.42 14.44
CA PRO A 658 -11.53 -22.59 13.26
C PRO A 658 -13.04 -22.59 13.57
N GLU A 659 -13.41 -22.95 14.80
CA GLU A 659 -14.80 -23.01 15.27
C GLU A 659 -15.39 -21.64 15.62
N ASP A 660 -14.54 -20.63 15.87
CA ASP A 660 -14.93 -19.25 16.22
C ASP A 660 -14.84 -18.28 15.04
N ARG A 661 -14.57 -18.78 13.82
CA ARG A 661 -14.61 -17.95 12.62
C ARG A 661 -16.03 -17.77 12.15
N GLU A 662 -16.51 -16.55 12.34
CA GLU A 662 -17.65 -16.08 11.60
C GLU A 662 -17.32 -16.14 10.09
N VAL A 663 -18.13 -16.85 9.31
CA VAL A 663 -17.96 -16.92 7.86
C VAL A 663 -18.27 -15.53 7.31
N MET A 664 -17.22 -14.79 6.95
CA MET A 664 -17.37 -13.46 6.39
C MET A 664 -18.01 -13.54 5.01
N PRO A 665 -19.02 -12.71 4.72
CA PRO A 665 -19.56 -12.61 3.38
C PRO A 665 -18.52 -12.08 2.40
N LEU A 666 -18.29 -12.82 1.34
CA LEU A 666 -17.49 -12.41 0.20
C LEU A 666 -18.36 -11.61 -0.78
N PRO A 667 -17.86 -10.59 -1.50
CA PRO A 667 -18.66 -9.94 -2.53
C PRO A 667 -19.13 -10.95 -3.59
N ALA A 668 -20.42 -10.95 -3.91
CA ALA A 668 -21.01 -11.75 -4.99
C ALA A 668 -20.63 -11.16 -6.36
N SER A 669 -19.34 -11.18 -6.63
CA SER A 669 -18.69 -10.65 -7.83
C SER A 669 -18.18 -11.81 -8.67
N ARG A 670 -17.95 -11.54 -9.96
CA ARG A 670 -17.42 -12.56 -10.88
C ARG A 670 -16.11 -13.20 -10.43
N TRP A 671 -15.32 -12.50 -9.63
CA TRP A 671 -14.03 -12.97 -9.10
C TRP A 671 -14.20 -14.15 -8.14
N ASN A 672 -15.34 -14.19 -7.45
CA ASN A 672 -15.65 -15.21 -6.48
C ASN A 672 -16.39 -16.42 -7.08
N GLU A 673 -16.71 -16.40 -8.38
CA GLU A 673 -17.46 -17.49 -9.02
C GLU A 673 -16.68 -18.81 -9.03
N GLY A 674 -15.36 -18.76 -9.27
CA GLY A 674 -14.49 -19.94 -9.28
C GLY A 674 -14.44 -20.59 -7.90
N LYS A 675 -14.21 -19.78 -6.86
CA LYS A 675 -14.25 -20.19 -5.45
C LYS A 675 -15.58 -20.84 -5.05
N ALA A 676 -16.68 -20.29 -5.52
CA ALA A 676 -18.01 -20.83 -5.29
C ALA A 676 -18.19 -22.18 -6.02
N ALA A 677 -17.79 -22.27 -7.29
CA ALA A 677 -17.86 -23.49 -8.07
C ALA A 677 -16.99 -24.61 -7.47
N ASP A 678 -15.79 -24.29 -6.99
CA ASP A 678 -14.90 -25.26 -6.34
C ASP A 678 -15.45 -25.77 -5.01
N ALA A 679 -16.05 -24.90 -4.20
CA ALA A 679 -16.73 -25.32 -2.98
C ALA A 679 -17.86 -26.33 -3.29
N LEU A 680 -18.64 -26.07 -4.34
CA LEU A 680 -19.70 -26.96 -4.81
C LEU A 680 -19.15 -28.29 -5.35
N ARG A 681 -18.03 -28.28 -6.10
CA ARG A 681 -17.33 -29.51 -6.56
C ARG A 681 -16.84 -30.37 -5.39
N GLN A 682 -16.48 -29.74 -4.28
CA GLN A 682 -16.09 -30.42 -3.03
C GLN A 682 -17.30 -30.90 -2.20
N GLY A 683 -18.51 -30.84 -2.75
CA GLY A 683 -19.76 -31.25 -2.09
C GLY A 683 -20.20 -30.31 -0.97
N LYS A 684 -19.58 -29.13 -0.82
CA LYS A 684 -19.92 -28.15 0.23
C LYS A 684 -21.14 -27.32 -0.20
N ILE A 685 -21.73 -26.60 0.76
CA ILE A 685 -22.83 -25.67 0.49
C ILE A 685 -22.35 -24.22 0.52
N ILE A 686 -22.98 -23.36 -0.26
CA ILE A 686 -22.69 -21.92 -0.31
C ILE A 686 -23.98 -21.12 -0.16
N ALA A 687 -23.90 -19.89 0.34
CA ALA A 687 -25.02 -18.96 0.32
C ALA A 687 -24.80 -17.89 -0.76
N VAL A 688 -25.82 -17.63 -1.60
CA VAL A 688 -25.70 -16.79 -2.80
C VAL A 688 -26.88 -15.82 -2.93
N PRO A 689 -26.67 -14.61 -3.48
CA PRO A 689 -27.77 -13.70 -3.80
C PRO A 689 -28.46 -14.15 -5.09
N THR A 690 -29.79 -14.27 -5.04
CA THR A 690 -30.61 -14.40 -6.26
C THR A 690 -31.28 -13.07 -6.59
N ASP A 691 -32.03 -13.03 -7.68
CA ASP A 691 -32.89 -11.90 -8.08
C ASP A 691 -34.06 -11.62 -7.13
N THR A 692 -34.35 -12.54 -6.20
CA THR A 692 -35.53 -12.49 -5.32
C THR A 692 -35.14 -12.48 -3.84
N ILE A 693 -34.49 -13.55 -3.39
CA ILE A 693 -34.02 -13.71 -2.01
C ILE A 693 -32.68 -14.42 -1.99
N TYR A 694 -31.91 -14.28 -0.93
CA TYR A 694 -30.72 -15.11 -0.73
C TYR A 694 -31.10 -16.58 -0.67
N GLY A 695 -30.26 -17.42 -1.28
CA GLY A 695 -30.43 -18.86 -1.29
C GLY A 695 -29.20 -19.59 -0.76
N VAL A 696 -29.42 -20.81 -0.28
CA VAL A 696 -28.35 -21.79 -0.01
C VAL A 696 -28.35 -22.81 -1.13
N ALA A 697 -27.17 -23.11 -1.64
CA ALA A 697 -26.97 -23.95 -2.81
C ALA A 697 -25.93 -25.05 -2.60
N ALA A 698 -26.13 -26.16 -3.31
CA ALA A 698 -25.24 -27.30 -3.41
C ALA A 698 -25.27 -27.85 -4.83
N ALA A 699 -24.25 -28.63 -5.20
CA ALA A 699 -24.25 -29.37 -6.46
C ALA A 699 -25.49 -30.28 -6.54
N ALA A 700 -26.29 -30.16 -7.61
CA ALA A 700 -27.52 -30.95 -7.75
C ALA A 700 -27.25 -32.46 -7.95
N SER A 701 -26.01 -32.81 -8.30
CA SER A 701 -25.52 -34.18 -8.49
C SER A 701 -24.87 -34.78 -7.24
N SER A 702 -24.64 -34.01 -6.17
CA SER A 702 -23.95 -34.48 -4.96
C SER A 702 -24.95 -34.86 -3.86
N ASP A 703 -25.01 -36.14 -3.51
CA ASP A 703 -25.82 -36.60 -2.39
C ASP A 703 -25.41 -35.91 -1.07
N GLU A 704 -24.11 -35.78 -0.81
CA GLU A 704 -23.58 -35.10 0.39
C GLU A 704 -23.94 -33.62 0.45
N GLY A 705 -23.90 -32.93 -0.69
CA GLY A 705 -24.26 -31.52 -0.78
C GLY A 705 -25.74 -31.29 -0.49
N ILE A 706 -26.61 -32.16 -1.01
CA ILE A 706 -28.05 -32.11 -0.76
C ILE A 706 -28.37 -32.36 0.71
N ASP A 707 -27.75 -33.37 1.32
CA ASP A 707 -27.94 -33.70 2.74
C ASP A 707 -27.51 -32.52 3.63
N ARG A 708 -26.39 -31.86 3.30
CA ARG A 708 -25.93 -30.65 4.00
C ARG A 708 -26.92 -29.49 3.91
N ILE A 709 -27.64 -29.30 2.79
CA ILE A 709 -28.70 -28.28 2.72
C ILE A 709 -29.81 -28.59 3.72
N TYR A 710 -30.27 -29.84 3.78
CA TYR A 710 -31.34 -30.23 4.71
C TYR A 710 -30.92 -30.05 6.17
N ASP A 711 -29.70 -30.50 6.52
CA ASP A 711 -29.12 -30.34 7.85
C ASP A 711 -28.91 -28.87 8.22
N ALA A 712 -28.44 -28.07 7.26
CA ALA A 712 -28.18 -26.66 7.51
C ALA A 712 -29.44 -25.89 7.87
N LYS A 713 -30.53 -26.18 7.15
CA LYS A 713 -31.81 -25.49 7.30
C LYS A 713 -32.78 -26.14 8.29
N GLN A 714 -32.42 -27.29 8.88
CA GLN A 714 -33.34 -28.16 9.62
C GLN A 714 -34.63 -28.42 8.80
N ARG A 715 -34.46 -28.60 7.48
CA ARG A 715 -35.56 -28.69 6.53
C ARG A 715 -35.99 -30.14 6.40
N PRO A 716 -37.29 -30.47 6.52
CA PRO A 716 -37.77 -31.81 6.21
C PRO A 716 -37.47 -32.19 4.75
N ALA A 717 -36.92 -33.39 4.53
CA ALA A 717 -36.51 -33.87 3.20
C ALA A 717 -37.66 -33.96 2.17
N PHE A 718 -38.92 -33.90 2.60
CA PHE A 718 -40.09 -33.89 1.71
C PHE A 718 -40.36 -32.51 1.08
N LEU A 719 -39.74 -31.43 1.54
CA LEU A 719 -39.94 -30.10 0.97
C LEU A 719 -38.98 -29.87 -0.20
N PRO A 720 -39.48 -29.73 -1.44
CA PRO A 720 -38.65 -29.76 -2.63
C PRO A 720 -37.66 -28.59 -2.70
N LEU A 721 -36.49 -28.86 -3.28
CA LEU A 721 -35.47 -27.92 -3.69
C LEU A 721 -35.68 -27.58 -5.18
N ALA A 722 -35.41 -26.33 -5.55
CA ALA A 722 -35.40 -25.90 -6.95
C ALA A 722 -34.03 -26.18 -7.56
N LEU A 723 -33.99 -26.42 -8.87
CA LEU A 723 -32.77 -26.45 -9.66
C LEU A 723 -32.51 -25.07 -10.26
N CYS A 724 -31.28 -24.59 -10.10
CA CYS A 724 -30.77 -23.46 -10.86
C CYS A 724 -29.82 -23.95 -11.95
N ILE A 725 -30.09 -23.51 -13.18
CA ILE A 725 -29.24 -23.76 -14.37
C ILE A 725 -28.64 -22.43 -14.86
N ALA A 726 -27.61 -22.50 -15.70
CA ALA A 726 -26.91 -21.31 -16.18
C ALA A 726 -27.71 -20.57 -17.28
N HIS A 727 -28.31 -21.36 -18.18
CA HIS A 727 -29.03 -20.87 -19.35
C HIS A 727 -30.36 -21.61 -19.54
N ALA A 728 -31.39 -20.89 -19.98
CA ALA A 728 -32.71 -21.46 -20.26
C ALA A 728 -32.66 -22.63 -21.26
N SER A 729 -31.72 -22.57 -22.22
CA SER A 729 -31.47 -23.63 -23.21
C SER A 729 -31.08 -24.99 -22.60
N GLU A 730 -30.62 -25.02 -21.34
CA GLU A 730 -30.23 -26.26 -20.65
C GLU A 730 -31.41 -26.97 -19.97
N ILE A 731 -32.62 -26.39 -20.00
CA ILE A 731 -33.80 -26.90 -19.28
C ILE A 731 -34.09 -28.37 -19.62
N GLY A 732 -33.93 -28.74 -20.91
CA GLY A 732 -34.17 -30.09 -21.43
C GLY A 732 -33.18 -31.16 -20.95
N ARG A 733 -32.10 -30.77 -20.28
CA ARG A 733 -31.17 -31.69 -19.61
C ARG A 733 -31.78 -32.29 -18.35
N TYR A 734 -32.69 -31.57 -17.68
CA TYR A 734 -33.21 -31.93 -16.36
C TYR A 734 -34.73 -32.14 -16.32
N GLY A 735 -35.50 -31.40 -17.12
CA GLY A 735 -36.96 -31.48 -17.20
C GLY A 735 -37.47 -31.71 -18.61
N GLU A 736 -38.62 -32.39 -18.74
CA GLU A 736 -39.33 -32.53 -20.01
C GLU A 736 -40.03 -31.23 -20.37
N ALA A 737 -39.60 -30.63 -21.48
CA ALA A 737 -40.09 -29.33 -21.97
C ALA A 737 -40.50 -29.37 -23.44
N SER A 738 -40.43 -30.54 -24.10
CA SER A 738 -40.72 -30.66 -25.54
C SER A 738 -42.18 -30.36 -25.90
N HIS A 739 -43.10 -30.48 -24.95
CA HIS A 739 -44.52 -30.15 -25.10
C HIS A 739 -44.81 -28.65 -24.93
N LEU A 740 -43.82 -27.83 -24.52
CA LEU A 740 -44.02 -26.40 -24.34
C LEU A 740 -43.92 -25.67 -25.68
N PRO A 741 -44.74 -24.62 -25.91
CA PRO A 741 -44.58 -23.72 -27.05
C PRO A 741 -43.17 -23.13 -27.12
N GLY A 742 -42.61 -23.06 -28.33
CA GLY A 742 -41.29 -22.44 -28.55
C GLY A 742 -41.27 -20.97 -28.13
N GLY A 743 -40.22 -20.54 -27.43
CA GLY A 743 -40.07 -19.17 -26.90
C GLY A 743 -40.62 -18.98 -25.48
N LEU A 744 -41.48 -19.88 -24.99
CA LEU A 744 -42.10 -19.74 -23.66
C LEU A 744 -41.06 -19.77 -22.54
N VAL A 745 -40.08 -20.68 -22.62
CA VAL A 745 -39.06 -20.83 -21.58
C VAL A 745 -38.17 -19.60 -21.55
N GLU A 746 -37.79 -19.06 -22.71
CA GLU A 746 -36.96 -17.86 -22.86
C GLU A 746 -37.67 -16.59 -22.39
N GLU A 747 -39.00 -16.56 -22.43
CA GLU A 747 -39.79 -15.44 -21.91
C GLU A 747 -39.88 -15.45 -20.37
N PHE A 748 -39.73 -16.63 -19.75
CA PHE A 748 -39.70 -16.76 -18.29
C PHE A 748 -38.28 -16.74 -17.70
N LEU A 749 -37.29 -17.27 -18.41
CA LEU A 749 -35.96 -17.54 -17.88
C LEU A 749 -34.89 -16.86 -18.76
N PRO A 750 -34.01 -16.01 -18.18
CA PRO A 750 -33.85 -15.70 -16.76
C PRO A 750 -34.99 -14.84 -16.20
N GLY A 751 -35.29 -15.02 -14.91
CA GLY A 751 -36.36 -14.25 -14.25
C GLY A 751 -36.79 -14.79 -12.89
N PRO A 752 -37.72 -14.09 -12.22
CA PRO A 752 -38.24 -14.41 -10.88
C PRO A 752 -39.23 -15.60 -10.88
N TYR A 753 -39.03 -16.58 -11.76
CA TYR A 753 -39.93 -17.69 -12.01
C TYR A 753 -39.27 -19.03 -11.68
N THR A 754 -40.08 -20.03 -11.37
CA THR A 754 -39.65 -21.42 -11.22
C THR A 754 -40.64 -22.30 -11.95
N LEU A 755 -40.18 -22.94 -13.03
CA LEU A 755 -41.00 -23.76 -13.91
C LEU A 755 -40.93 -25.21 -13.43
N LEU A 756 -42.06 -25.76 -13.00
CA LEU A 756 -42.17 -27.13 -12.56
C LEU A 756 -42.50 -28.02 -13.77
N LEU A 757 -41.61 -28.98 -14.04
CA LEU A 757 -41.66 -29.89 -15.19
C LEU A 757 -41.53 -31.35 -14.74
N ASN A 758 -41.86 -32.30 -15.62
CA ASN A 758 -41.61 -33.71 -15.35
C ASN A 758 -40.09 -33.96 -15.33
N ARG A 759 -39.59 -34.59 -14.27
CA ARG A 759 -38.16 -34.90 -14.11
C ARG A 759 -37.75 -35.96 -15.14
N LYS A 760 -36.62 -35.74 -15.81
CA LYS A 760 -36.05 -36.71 -16.75
C LYS A 760 -35.37 -37.85 -15.99
N GLU A 761 -35.69 -39.10 -16.32
CA GLU A 761 -35.15 -40.28 -15.64
C GLU A 761 -33.62 -40.41 -15.83
N ASP A 762 -33.09 -40.04 -17.00
CA ASP A 762 -31.66 -40.08 -17.33
C ASP A 762 -30.88 -38.81 -16.91
N SER A 763 -31.38 -38.05 -15.94
CA SER A 763 -30.71 -36.83 -15.48
C SER A 763 -29.58 -37.14 -14.49
N GLU A 764 -28.50 -36.34 -14.52
CA GLU A 764 -27.36 -36.42 -13.58
C GLU A 764 -27.69 -35.97 -12.14
N LEU A 765 -28.97 -35.87 -11.81
CA LEU A 765 -29.46 -35.36 -10.53
C LEU A 765 -29.33 -36.42 -9.44
N SER A 766 -28.90 -35.99 -8.26
CA SER A 766 -28.85 -36.80 -7.03
C SER A 766 -30.19 -37.52 -6.77
N LYS A 767 -30.11 -38.71 -6.19
CA LYS A 767 -31.31 -39.46 -5.75
C LYS A 767 -31.91 -38.85 -4.48
N ASN A 768 -31.11 -38.13 -3.69
CA ASN A 768 -31.54 -37.40 -2.49
C ASN A 768 -32.21 -36.06 -2.87
N LEU A 769 -32.05 -35.59 -4.11
CA LEU A 769 -32.78 -34.43 -4.61
C LEU A 769 -34.26 -34.78 -4.81
N ASN A 770 -35.11 -34.23 -3.93
CA ASN A 770 -36.57 -34.37 -3.93
C ASN A 770 -37.04 -35.84 -3.98
N PRO A 771 -36.73 -36.65 -2.95
CA PRO A 771 -36.97 -38.09 -2.97
C PRO A 771 -38.46 -38.41 -3.14
N GLY A 772 -38.78 -39.29 -4.10
CA GLY A 772 -40.16 -39.72 -4.37
C GLY A 772 -41.00 -38.75 -5.21
N THR A 773 -40.46 -37.60 -5.63
CA THR A 773 -41.15 -36.67 -6.53
C THR A 773 -40.82 -36.93 -8.00
N LYS A 774 -41.84 -36.90 -8.87
CA LYS A 774 -41.70 -37.06 -10.33
C LYS A 774 -41.48 -35.74 -11.07
N THR A 775 -41.55 -34.62 -10.37
CA THR A 775 -41.46 -33.28 -10.93
C THR A 775 -40.23 -32.55 -10.40
N VAL A 776 -39.74 -31.59 -11.16
CA VAL A 776 -38.58 -30.78 -10.80
C VAL A 776 -38.83 -29.32 -11.14
N GLY A 777 -38.59 -28.42 -10.18
CA GLY A 777 -38.71 -26.99 -10.37
C GLY A 777 -37.40 -26.42 -10.88
N ILE A 778 -37.38 -25.88 -12.10
CA ILE A 778 -36.18 -25.34 -12.74
C ILE A 778 -36.29 -23.82 -12.82
N ARG A 779 -35.19 -23.12 -12.54
CA ARG A 779 -35.09 -21.66 -12.65
C ARG A 779 -33.74 -21.21 -13.17
N VAL A 780 -33.71 -19.99 -13.68
CA VAL A 780 -32.49 -19.23 -14.03
C VAL A 780 -32.65 -17.86 -13.40
N PRO A 781 -32.04 -17.59 -12.23
CA PRO A 781 -32.13 -16.28 -11.60
C PRO A 781 -31.47 -15.20 -12.46
N GLU A 782 -31.94 -13.95 -12.39
CA GLU A 782 -31.24 -12.81 -13.04
C GLU A 782 -29.90 -12.43 -12.36
N SER A 783 -29.52 -13.13 -11.29
CA SER A 783 -28.22 -12.98 -10.64
C SER A 783 -27.08 -13.40 -11.58
N SER A 784 -26.30 -12.41 -12.04
CA SER A 784 -25.11 -12.63 -12.87
C SER A 784 -24.11 -13.55 -12.17
N PHE A 785 -23.92 -13.37 -10.86
CA PHE A 785 -23.06 -14.22 -10.03
C PHE A 785 -23.51 -15.68 -10.04
N VAL A 786 -24.79 -15.96 -9.75
CA VAL A 786 -25.30 -17.35 -9.71
C VAL A 786 -25.18 -18.01 -11.08
N ARG A 787 -25.50 -17.28 -12.15
CA ARG A 787 -25.36 -17.78 -13.52
C ARG A 787 -23.90 -18.10 -13.84
N GLY A 788 -22.97 -17.19 -13.49
CA GLY A 788 -21.54 -17.39 -13.66
C GLY A 788 -21.01 -18.61 -12.89
N VAL A 789 -21.40 -18.77 -11.63
CA VAL A 789 -21.06 -19.97 -10.82
C VAL A 789 -21.53 -21.25 -11.50
N VAL A 790 -22.78 -21.32 -11.94
CA VAL A 790 -23.35 -22.52 -12.58
C VAL A 790 -22.69 -22.79 -13.94
N SER A 791 -22.41 -21.74 -14.73
CA SER A 791 -21.68 -21.86 -16.00
C SER A 791 -20.29 -22.42 -15.79
N GLN A 792 -19.55 -21.95 -14.76
CA GLN A 792 -18.22 -22.47 -14.44
C GLN A 792 -18.28 -23.89 -13.88
N LEU A 793 -19.31 -24.21 -13.08
CA LEU A 793 -19.51 -25.53 -12.51
C LEU A 793 -19.78 -26.60 -13.59
N GLY A 794 -20.55 -26.24 -14.63
CA GLY A 794 -20.89 -27.10 -15.78
C GLY A 794 -22.12 -28.00 -15.57
N PHE A 795 -22.77 -27.92 -14.41
CA PHE A 795 -23.98 -28.67 -14.07
C PHE A 795 -24.85 -27.88 -13.07
N ALA A 796 -26.13 -28.28 -12.94
CA ALA A 796 -27.11 -27.56 -12.13
C ALA A 796 -26.76 -27.57 -10.64
N ILE A 797 -27.22 -26.54 -9.93
CA ILE A 797 -27.19 -26.48 -8.46
C ILE A 797 -28.60 -26.64 -7.90
N ALA A 798 -28.74 -27.36 -6.79
CA ALA A 798 -29.95 -27.36 -6.00
C ALA A 798 -29.95 -26.15 -5.09
N LEU A 799 -31.06 -25.41 -5.05
CA LEU A 799 -31.18 -24.14 -4.35
C LEU A 799 -32.50 -24.04 -3.58
N THR A 800 -32.42 -23.46 -2.39
CA THR A 800 -33.57 -23.07 -1.56
C THR A 800 -33.24 -21.75 -0.88
N SER A 801 -34.23 -21.07 -0.28
CA SER A 801 -34.01 -19.81 0.44
C SER A 801 -32.98 -19.97 1.58
N ALA A 802 -32.31 -18.89 1.99
CA ALA A 802 -31.29 -18.98 3.03
C ALA A 802 -31.84 -19.06 4.47
N ASN A 803 -33.01 -18.49 4.73
CA ASN A 803 -33.67 -18.54 6.04
C ASN A 803 -33.92 -19.97 6.54
N ILE A 804 -33.85 -20.16 7.87
CA ILE A 804 -34.38 -21.36 8.53
C ILE A 804 -35.82 -21.61 8.05
N SER A 805 -36.17 -22.87 7.83
CA SER A 805 -37.47 -23.23 7.26
C SER A 805 -38.63 -22.63 8.06
N GLY A 806 -39.40 -21.72 7.43
CA GLY A 806 -40.52 -21.00 8.07
C GLY A 806 -40.19 -19.62 8.63
N GLY A 807 -38.92 -19.18 8.58
CA GLY A 807 -38.48 -17.85 9.03
C GLY A 807 -38.77 -16.70 8.04
N GLN A 808 -38.35 -15.49 8.39
CA GLN A 808 -38.48 -14.29 7.54
C GLN A 808 -37.64 -14.38 6.26
N SER A 809 -38.02 -13.62 5.23
CA SER A 809 -37.32 -13.62 3.94
C SER A 809 -35.93 -12.98 4.02
N SER A 810 -34.94 -13.68 3.46
CA SER A 810 -33.55 -13.25 3.43
C SER A 810 -33.31 -12.29 2.25
N THR A 811 -33.56 -10.99 2.43
CA THR A 811 -33.33 -9.96 1.40
C THR A 811 -32.00 -9.21 1.56
N ALA A 812 -31.33 -9.36 2.70
CA ALA A 812 -29.98 -8.87 2.95
C ALA A 812 -29.13 -9.99 3.56
N VAL A 813 -27.81 -9.92 3.37
CA VAL A 813 -26.88 -10.98 3.80
C VAL A 813 -26.97 -11.26 5.31
N GLY A 814 -27.20 -10.23 6.12
CA GLY A 814 -27.35 -10.35 7.58
C GLY A 814 -28.61 -11.06 8.07
N HIS A 815 -29.63 -11.28 7.21
CA HIS A 815 -30.91 -11.88 7.63
C HIS A 815 -30.85 -13.39 7.89
N PHE A 816 -29.74 -14.06 7.59
CA PHE A 816 -29.56 -15.51 7.73
C PHE A 816 -28.21 -15.87 8.37
N ARG A 817 -27.72 -15.00 9.25
CA ARG A 817 -26.42 -15.13 9.91
C ARG A 817 -26.29 -16.46 10.66
N GLU A 818 -27.40 -17.01 11.14
CA GLU A 818 -27.47 -18.27 11.87
C GLU A 818 -27.07 -19.52 11.07
N ILE A 819 -27.06 -19.47 9.73
CA ILE A 819 -26.60 -20.58 8.88
C ILE A 819 -25.21 -20.35 8.28
N TRP A 820 -24.59 -19.18 8.49
CA TRP A 820 -23.31 -18.83 7.89
C TRP A 820 -22.22 -19.85 8.23
N SER A 821 -22.14 -20.28 9.49
CA SER A 821 -21.17 -21.28 9.97
C SER A 821 -21.31 -22.66 9.32
N LYS A 822 -22.45 -22.93 8.65
CA LYS A 822 -22.69 -24.19 7.93
C LYS A 822 -22.33 -24.10 6.45
N CYS A 823 -22.17 -22.87 5.93
CA CYS A 823 -21.76 -22.62 4.57
C CYS A 823 -20.24 -22.58 4.47
N ALA A 824 -19.69 -23.11 3.38
CA ALA A 824 -18.27 -22.95 3.08
C ALA A 824 -17.92 -21.50 2.79
N ASN A 825 -18.81 -20.81 2.06
CA ASN A 825 -18.72 -19.39 1.76
C ASN A 825 -20.13 -18.78 1.75
N VAL A 826 -20.23 -17.53 2.19
CA VAL A 826 -21.42 -16.69 2.03
C VAL A 826 -21.06 -15.60 1.04
N TYR A 827 -21.91 -15.34 0.05
CA TYR A 827 -21.67 -14.30 -0.95
C TYR A 827 -22.69 -13.18 -0.79
N ASP A 828 -22.24 -11.94 -0.62
CA ASP A 828 -23.06 -10.73 -0.44
C ASP A 828 -23.26 -9.99 -1.77
N GLY A 829 -24.52 -9.87 -2.20
CA GLY A 829 -24.96 -9.07 -3.35
C GLY A 829 -25.62 -7.75 -2.96
N GLY A 830 -25.49 -7.34 -1.69
CA GLY A 830 -26.17 -6.16 -1.13
C GLY A 830 -27.63 -6.44 -0.76
N SER A 831 -28.42 -5.36 -0.68
CA SER A 831 -29.87 -5.44 -0.44
C SER A 831 -30.61 -5.76 -1.72
N LEU A 832 -31.40 -6.83 -1.71
CA LEU A 832 -32.18 -7.28 -2.86
C LEU A 832 -33.50 -6.48 -2.95
N ASN A 833 -33.83 -5.99 -4.15
CA ASN A 833 -34.96 -5.09 -4.41
C ASN A 833 -36.32 -5.80 -4.60
N ALA A 834 -36.34 -7.13 -4.63
CA ALA A 834 -37.59 -7.88 -4.67
C ALA A 834 -38.26 -7.84 -3.29
N GLY A 835 -39.56 -7.53 -3.23
CA GLY A 835 -40.33 -7.57 -1.99
C GLY A 835 -40.22 -8.91 -1.25
N THR A 836 -40.76 -9.02 -0.03
CA THR A 836 -40.61 -10.20 0.84
C THR A 836 -41.10 -11.54 0.26
N SER A 837 -41.68 -11.56 -0.94
CA SER A 837 -42.23 -12.72 -1.62
C SER A 837 -41.19 -13.32 -2.59
N GLY A 838 -40.89 -14.62 -2.46
CA GLY A 838 -39.98 -15.33 -3.37
C GLY A 838 -40.54 -15.54 -4.79
N SER A 839 -39.84 -16.33 -5.62
CA SER A 839 -40.24 -16.61 -7.02
C SER A 839 -41.65 -17.19 -7.18
N THR A 840 -42.31 -16.88 -8.30
CA THR A 840 -43.58 -17.50 -8.69
C THR A 840 -43.32 -18.91 -9.19
N ILE A 841 -44.01 -19.92 -8.63
CA ILE A 841 -43.87 -21.33 -9.06
C ILE A 841 -45.03 -21.69 -9.97
N ILE A 842 -44.71 -22.09 -11.20
CA ILE A 842 -45.67 -22.40 -12.26
C ILE A 842 -45.52 -23.88 -12.62
N ASP A 843 -46.57 -24.66 -12.42
CA ASP A 843 -46.68 -26.03 -12.91
C ASP A 843 -47.02 -26.04 -14.39
N LEU A 844 -46.10 -26.57 -15.19
CA LEU A 844 -46.19 -26.75 -16.63
C LEU A 844 -46.00 -28.22 -17.02
N THR A 845 -46.30 -29.16 -16.11
CA THR A 845 -46.13 -30.60 -16.33
C THR A 845 -47.10 -31.20 -17.36
N GLN A 846 -48.18 -30.49 -17.68
CA GLN A 846 -49.21 -30.90 -18.63
C GLN A 846 -49.24 -29.97 -19.85
N GLU A 847 -49.49 -30.54 -21.03
CA GLU A 847 -49.58 -29.79 -22.27
C GLU A 847 -50.81 -28.87 -22.29
N GLY A 848 -50.60 -27.61 -22.69
CA GLY A 848 -51.67 -26.62 -22.85
C GLY A 848 -52.33 -26.11 -21.56
N VAL A 849 -51.84 -26.55 -20.38
CA VAL A 849 -52.42 -26.20 -19.08
C VAL A 849 -51.34 -25.77 -18.08
N TYR A 850 -51.62 -24.78 -17.25
CA TYR A 850 -50.74 -24.35 -16.16
C TYR A 850 -51.45 -24.29 -14.80
N LYS A 851 -50.68 -24.38 -13.71
CA LYS A 851 -51.17 -24.07 -12.36
C LYS A 851 -50.14 -23.24 -11.58
N ILE A 852 -50.57 -22.15 -10.96
CA ILE A 852 -49.69 -21.41 -10.04
C ILE A 852 -49.66 -22.13 -8.69
N VAL A 853 -48.56 -22.83 -8.42
CA VAL A 853 -48.35 -23.60 -7.19
C VAL A 853 -47.99 -22.68 -6.02
N ARG A 854 -47.27 -21.59 -6.31
CA ARG A 854 -46.92 -20.56 -5.33
C ARG A 854 -46.99 -19.18 -5.96
N LYS A 855 -47.73 -18.30 -5.30
CA LYS A 855 -47.78 -16.87 -5.63
C LYS A 855 -46.47 -16.20 -5.22
N GLY A 856 -45.76 -15.63 -6.20
CA GLY A 856 -44.50 -14.91 -6.00
C GLY A 856 -44.61 -13.44 -6.38
N CYS A 857 -43.47 -12.76 -6.49
CA CYS A 857 -43.40 -11.33 -6.81
C CYS A 857 -43.97 -10.96 -8.20
N SER A 858 -44.01 -11.90 -9.16
CA SER A 858 -44.46 -11.64 -10.54
C SER A 858 -45.63 -12.53 -10.99
N GLU A 859 -46.62 -12.78 -10.12
CA GLU A 859 -47.79 -13.63 -10.47
C GLU A 859 -48.59 -13.09 -11.65
N ALA A 860 -48.95 -11.80 -11.63
CA ALA A 860 -49.81 -11.21 -12.66
C ALA A 860 -49.17 -11.24 -14.06
N GLU A 861 -47.86 -11.01 -14.11
CA GLU A 861 -47.09 -11.09 -15.35
C GLU A 861 -47.00 -12.52 -15.86
N ALA A 862 -46.77 -13.52 -15.00
CA ALA A 862 -46.80 -14.92 -15.39
C ALA A 862 -48.12 -15.32 -16.06
N ARG A 863 -49.26 -14.89 -15.51
CA ARG A 863 -50.59 -15.16 -16.09
C ARG A 863 -50.72 -14.54 -17.48
N SER A 864 -50.29 -13.29 -17.63
CA SER A 864 -50.31 -12.60 -18.91
C SER A 864 -49.42 -13.28 -19.97
N ILE A 865 -48.22 -13.74 -19.59
CA ILE A 865 -47.34 -14.51 -20.49
C ILE A 865 -48.06 -15.80 -20.93
N LEU A 866 -48.59 -16.59 -19.99
CA LEU A 866 -49.23 -17.89 -20.29
C LEU A 866 -50.46 -17.73 -21.19
N GLU A 867 -51.26 -16.68 -20.97
CA GLU A 867 -52.39 -16.33 -21.84
C GLU A 867 -51.95 -16.02 -23.28
N ARG A 868 -50.83 -15.30 -23.48
CA ARG A 868 -50.29 -15.00 -24.81
C ARG A 868 -49.88 -16.25 -25.58
N TYR A 869 -49.40 -17.28 -24.90
CA TYR A 869 -49.04 -18.57 -25.49
C TYR A 869 -50.20 -19.55 -25.58
N GLY A 870 -51.42 -19.14 -25.20
CA GLY A 870 -52.62 -19.99 -25.29
C GLY A 870 -52.65 -21.13 -24.27
N ILE A 871 -51.93 -21.02 -23.16
CA ILE A 871 -51.90 -22.01 -22.08
C ILE A 871 -52.97 -21.65 -21.06
N ASN A 872 -53.89 -22.58 -20.78
CA ASN A 872 -55.05 -22.33 -19.94
C ASN A 872 -54.76 -22.66 -18.48
N GLU A 873 -55.36 -21.92 -17.54
CA GLU A 873 -55.24 -22.25 -16.11
C GLU A 873 -56.03 -23.53 -15.80
N GLN A 874 -55.40 -24.46 -15.06
CA GLN A 874 -56.05 -25.66 -14.55
C GLN A 874 -57.15 -25.26 -13.57
N GLN A 875 -58.40 -25.61 -13.87
CA GLN A 875 -59.56 -25.35 -13.01
C GLN A 875 -59.50 -26.11 -11.67
#